data_AF-A0A7C7PFT5-F1
#
_entry.id   AF-A0A7C7PFT5-F1
#
_cell.length_a   1.000
_cell.length_b   1.000
_cell.length_c   1.000
_cell.angle_alpha   90.00
_cell.angle_beta   90.00
_cell.angle_gamma   90.00
#
_symmetry.space_group_name_H-M   'P 1'
#
loop_
_entity.id
_entity.type
_entity.pdbx_description
1 polymer ?
#
loop_
_entity_poly.entity_id
_entity_poly.type
_entity_poly.pdbx_seq_one_letter_code
_entity_poly.pdbx_strand_id
1 'polypeptide(L)'
;MKIFRHILCVSALLLIANPVSAQDTSEYPGPFPGGYPSLNTSAGSGKMYMESYFPPPVTASPTYPSWSPDGESLAFAYQGRIWVVPVEGGVARQLTTGPGYHSQPTWSPDGQSVAYAADVDLNFDIYVLDLASGVERRITRDPYLDLRPRWSSDGSQILFTTARSGTFDLWAYNLEIETASPVVTSNQANTAGDWIGDSGDLVFVSRRGEAALGSGSLWRWSSSMSRAELLLRVETNYQAAPVVAPHGGAVAYITDASGSNDLYLVPSQKSARGIQPVRLTHTREDEYFPAWSPDGEQLAFARNGGTPDQERTADHGMGFALYTVSRGGGAARQVRIEDYAWSEPTGSVRVHVSSSNGEPLPSRIYLQGSDGRSYFPDSSFPRVVSVTEDYYFHTDGSFSVNMPVGEATLEVWRGFEYEPVKRTFDIQPGEWTSIEVEMNRWIDMASEGWYSGDNHIHPNYGGHYFVQPMDLRNKAQAEDLNVANGMIANYWGNSRVEDLEHFLGHPHPHDDSETIVYYNEEYRPSYFAHLSLLNLVELITPFYIGSVGTAHQSLYPDNATVLRQVHEQGGIGGYVHPFGLNHRDPEAAGPGGARELPVDAILGVADFVDVSCIWSDELGTAEIWYRLLNTGSRIPATAGTDAMSDIWRHPAVGTTRSYVYTGEEELDYDQWADAMAAGRAFVTSGPILSLDVSGKGMGEELEVSKG
;
A
#
# COMPACT_ATOMS: atom_id res chain seq x y z
N MET A 1 -16.00 -51.19 -10.49
CA MET A 1 -17.19 -50.50 -11.05
C MET A 1 -18.09 -50.06 -9.91
N LYS A 2 -17.84 -48.87 -9.37
CA LYS A 2 -18.75 -48.15 -8.46
C LYS A 2 -19.18 -46.88 -9.18
N ILE A 3 -20.46 -46.57 -9.03
CA ILE A 3 -21.27 -45.65 -9.84
C ILE A 3 -20.88 -44.20 -9.53
N PHE A 4 -20.30 -43.49 -10.51
CA PHE A 4 -20.16 -42.03 -10.47
C PHE A 4 -21.53 -41.39 -10.72
N ARG A 5 -22.08 -40.70 -9.72
CA ARG A 5 -23.19 -39.76 -9.92
C ARG A 5 -22.62 -38.53 -10.64
N HIS A 6 -23.01 -38.33 -11.90
CA HIS A 6 -22.79 -37.06 -12.58
C HIS A 6 -23.75 -36.03 -11.98
N ILE A 7 -23.21 -35.01 -11.31
CA ILE A 7 -23.90 -33.76 -10.99
C ILE A 7 -23.85 -32.93 -12.28
N LEU A 8 -24.99 -32.49 -12.78
CA LEU A 8 -25.07 -31.58 -13.91
C LEU A 8 -25.18 -30.16 -13.33
N CYS A 9 -24.05 -29.46 -13.18
CA CYS A 9 -24.05 -28.04 -12.81
C CYS A 9 -24.51 -27.23 -14.02
N VAL A 10 -25.74 -26.71 -13.98
CA VAL A 10 -26.19 -25.66 -14.91
C VAL A 10 -25.95 -24.33 -14.20
N SER A 11 -24.88 -23.64 -14.59
CA SER A 11 -24.56 -22.29 -14.12
C SER A 11 -24.99 -21.30 -15.20
N ALA A 12 -25.96 -20.45 -14.88
CA ALA A 12 -26.31 -19.32 -15.73
C ALA A 12 -25.37 -18.16 -15.38
N LEU A 13 -24.28 -18.00 -16.13
CA LEU A 13 -23.52 -16.75 -16.11
C LEU A 13 -24.34 -15.68 -16.85
N LEU A 14 -24.95 -14.77 -16.10
CA LEU A 14 -25.28 -13.43 -16.60
C LEU A 14 -24.07 -12.53 -16.36
N LEU A 15 -23.04 -12.73 -17.18
CA LEU A 15 -22.01 -11.70 -17.38
C LEU A 15 -22.68 -10.55 -18.14
N ILE A 16 -23.17 -9.55 -17.41
CA ILE A 16 -23.35 -8.23 -18.01
C ILE A 16 -21.95 -7.66 -18.16
N ALA A 17 -21.32 -7.96 -19.30
CA ALA A 17 -20.11 -7.29 -19.72
C ALA A 17 -20.42 -5.79 -19.85
N ASN A 18 -19.99 -5.00 -18.86
CA ASN A 18 -19.78 -3.58 -19.13
C ASN A 18 -18.62 -3.46 -20.13
N PRO A 19 -18.75 -2.61 -21.17
CA PRO A 19 -17.76 -2.53 -22.21
C PRO A 19 -16.50 -1.83 -21.68
N VAL A 20 -15.36 -2.51 -21.81
CA VAL A 20 -14.00 -1.94 -21.88
C VAL A 20 -13.45 -1.30 -20.60
N SER A 21 -12.70 -2.07 -19.82
CA SER A 21 -11.27 -1.79 -19.49
C SER A 21 -10.66 -2.89 -18.60
N ALA A 22 -10.59 -4.13 -19.09
CA ALA A 22 -9.73 -5.13 -18.44
C ALA A 22 -9.29 -6.16 -19.48
N GLN A 23 -7.98 -6.13 -19.77
CA GLN A 23 -7.19 -7.21 -20.35
C GLN A 23 -7.50 -7.61 -21.81
N ASP A 24 -7.09 -6.75 -22.75
CA ASP A 24 -6.42 -7.27 -23.96
C ASP A 24 -4.96 -7.56 -23.58
N THR A 25 -4.66 -8.83 -23.29
CA THR A 25 -3.33 -9.29 -22.86
C THR A 25 -2.31 -9.37 -23.99
N SER A 26 -2.68 -9.00 -25.22
CA SER A 26 -1.77 -9.02 -26.37
C SER A 26 -0.87 -7.79 -26.50
N GLU A 27 -1.21 -6.67 -25.83
CA GLU A 27 -0.43 -5.42 -25.88
C GLU A 27 0.34 -5.09 -24.58
N TYR A 28 0.15 -5.86 -23.50
CA TYR A 28 0.81 -5.62 -22.21
C TYR A 28 1.83 -6.72 -21.88
N PRO A 29 3.14 -6.47 -21.96
CA PRO A 29 4.15 -7.43 -21.53
C PRO A 29 4.27 -7.53 -19.99
N GLY A 30 3.36 -6.94 -19.21
CA GLY A 30 3.36 -6.95 -17.75
C GLY A 30 1.97 -7.16 -17.15
N PRO A 31 1.86 -7.80 -15.96
CA PRO A 31 0.60 -8.25 -15.37
C PRO A 31 -0.20 -7.14 -14.64
N PHE A 32 -0.09 -5.86 -15.00
CA PHE A 32 -0.75 -4.78 -14.24
C PHE A 32 -1.26 -3.69 -15.20
N PRO A 33 -2.59 -3.50 -15.35
CA PRO A 33 -3.15 -2.40 -16.15
C PRO A 33 -3.00 -1.06 -15.42
N GLY A 34 -2.59 0.00 -16.13
CA GLY A 34 -2.35 1.34 -15.54
C GLY A 34 -1.01 1.46 -14.80
N GLY A 35 -0.74 2.60 -14.16
CA GLY A 35 0.47 2.84 -13.37
C GLY A 35 1.75 3.21 -14.14
N TYR A 36 2.85 3.23 -13.40
CA TYR A 36 4.18 3.60 -13.90
C TYR A 36 4.75 2.49 -14.81
N PRO A 37 5.67 2.82 -15.73
CA PRO A 37 6.31 1.83 -16.59
C PRO A 37 6.90 0.65 -15.79
N SER A 38 6.62 -0.59 -16.24
CA SER A 38 7.12 -1.80 -15.57
C SER A 38 8.65 -1.84 -15.58
N LEU A 39 9.26 -2.09 -14.43
CA LEU A 39 10.69 -2.30 -14.30
C LEU A 39 11.03 -3.78 -14.24
N ASN A 40 12.14 -4.17 -14.88
CA ASN A 40 12.72 -5.48 -14.68
C ASN A 40 13.46 -5.46 -13.35
N THR A 41 12.73 -5.58 -12.24
CA THR A 41 13.39 -5.78 -10.95
C THR A 41 13.96 -7.19 -10.97
N SER A 42 15.29 -7.33 -10.93
CA SER A 42 16.03 -8.59 -11.05
C SER A 42 15.79 -9.62 -9.92
N ALA A 43 14.69 -9.46 -9.19
CA ALA A 43 14.31 -10.22 -8.01
C ALA A 43 12.87 -10.75 -8.06
N GLY A 44 12.19 -10.70 -9.21
CA GLY A 44 10.79 -11.13 -9.29
C GLY A 44 9.82 -10.25 -8.48
N SER A 45 10.27 -9.12 -7.94
CA SER A 45 9.39 -8.09 -7.37
C SER A 45 8.61 -7.47 -8.53
N GLY A 46 7.38 -7.96 -8.74
CA GLY A 46 6.48 -7.48 -9.78
C GLY A 46 6.24 -5.97 -9.72
N LYS A 47 5.63 -5.44 -10.77
CA LYS A 47 5.26 -4.02 -10.91
C LYS A 47 4.59 -3.46 -9.65
N MET A 48 3.71 -4.24 -9.00
CA MET A 48 3.09 -3.91 -7.70
C MET A 48 4.09 -3.38 -6.66
N TYR A 49 5.08 -4.20 -6.26
CA TYR A 49 6.04 -3.81 -5.22
C TYR A 49 6.89 -2.59 -5.63
N MET A 50 7.18 -2.45 -6.92
CA MET A 50 7.86 -1.25 -7.40
C MET A 50 7.02 -0.01 -7.12
N GLU A 51 5.74 -0.05 -7.49
CA GLU A 51 4.82 1.08 -7.35
C GLU A 51 4.41 1.37 -5.90
N SER A 52 4.45 0.36 -5.02
CA SER A 52 4.15 0.53 -3.60
C SER A 52 5.22 1.31 -2.83
N TYR A 53 6.51 1.13 -3.17
CA TYR A 53 7.62 1.60 -2.31
C TYR A 53 8.57 2.62 -2.92
N PHE A 54 8.71 2.67 -4.25
CA PHE A 54 9.68 3.56 -4.88
C PHE A 54 9.09 4.93 -5.23
N PRO A 55 7.95 5.01 -5.93
CA PRO A 55 7.27 6.28 -6.13
C PRO A 55 6.82 6.87 -4.78
N PRO A 56 7.06 8.17 -4.54
CA PRO A 56 6.61 8.84 -3.34
C PRO A 56 5.08 8.96 -3.31
N PRO A 57 4.41 8.63 -2.18
CA PRO A 57 2.98 8.85 -2.03
C PRO A 57 2.64 10.35 -2.02
N VAL A 58 1.47 10.71 -2.54
CA VAL A 58 0.84 11.99 -2.22
C VAL A 58 0.28 11.89 -0.81
N THR A 59 0.61 12.88 0.03
CA THR A 59 0.29 12.84 1.46
C THR A 59 -0.51 14.07 1.88
N ALA A 60 -1.45 13.86 2.80
CA ALA A 60 -2.21 14.92 3.47
C ALA A 60 -1.53 15.37 4.78
N SER A 61 -0.21 15.18 4.87
CA SER A 61 0.62 15.46 6.04
C SER A 61 2.09 15.62 5.62
N PRO A 62 2.93 16.31 6.41
CA PRO A 62 4.28 16.67 5.97
C PRO A 62 5.22 15.46 5.90
N THR A 63 5.88 15.27 4.76
CA THR A 63 6.84 14.18 4.52
C THR A 63 8.11 14.67 3.81
N TYR A 64 9.14 13.83 3.73
CA TYR A 64 10.40 14.15 3.04
C TYR A 64 11.08 15.47 3.51
N PRO A 65 11.40 15.63 4.80
CA PRO A 65 12.06 16.83 5.29
C PRO A 65 13.46 17.00 4.65
N SER A 66 13.83 18.25 4.34
CA SER A 66 15.18 18.65 3.97
C SER A 66 15.53 19.95 4.66
N TRP A 67 16.68 19.99 5.32
CA TRP A 67 17.17 21.19 5.99
C TRP A 67 17.60 22.27 5.00
N SER A 68 17.28 23.53 5.31
CA SER A 68 17.90 24.67 4.67
C SER A 68 19.38 24.75 5.09
N PRO A 69 20.30 25.27 4.24
CA PRO A 69 21.73 25.31 4.55
C PRO A 69 22.12 26.18 5.75
N ASP A 70 21.27 27.14 6.10
CA ASP A 70 21.42 27.96 7.32
C ASP A 70 20.96 27.24 8.60
N GLY A 71 20.29 26.10 8.48
CA GLY A 71 19.77 25.32 9.61
C GLY A 71 18.50 25.87 10.25
N GLU A 72 17.87 26.91 9.66
CA GLU A 72 16.73 27.60 10.28
C GLU A 72 15.37 27.01 9.89
N SER A 73 15.29 26.29 8.76
CA SER A 73 14.03 25.82 8.18
C SER A 73 14.11 24.40 7.61
N LEU A 74 12.95 23.76 7.47
CA LEU A 74 12.78 22.49 6.77
C LEU A 74 11.88 22.69 5.54
N ALA A 75 12.34 22.29 4.36
CA ALA A 75 11.46 22.03 3.23
C ALA A 75 10.86 20.62 3.34
N PHE A 76 9.63 20.43 2.86
CA PHE A 76 8.91 19.15 2.94
C PHE A 76 7.81 19.05 1.88
N ALA A 77 7.28 17.85 1.65
CA ALA A 77 6.15 17.61 0.76
C ALA A 77 4.82 17.53 1.52
N TYR A 78 3.78 18.17 1.00
CA TYR A 78 2.40 18.16 1.53
C TYR A 78 1.40 18.54 0.42
N GLN A 79 0.30 17.79 0.27
CA GLN A 79 -0.74 17.99 -0.76
C GLN A 79 -0.18 18.09 -2.19
N GLY A 80 0.86 17.30 -2.50
CA GLY A 80 1.52 17.34 -3.81
C GLY A 80 2.24 18.66 -4.11
N ARG A 81 2.69 19.37 -3.07
CA ARG A 81 3.46 20.62 -3.16
C ARG A 81 4.69 20.55 -2.26
N ILE A 82 5.69 21.35 -2.58
CA ILE A 82 6.80 21.61 -1.66
C ILE A 82 6.47 22.83 -0.81
N TRP A 83 6.68 22.68 0.50
CA TRP A 83 6.46 23.67 1.53
C TRP A 83 7.74 23.89 2.32
N VAL A 84 7.78 24.96 3.11
CA VAL A 84 8.86 25.19 4.08
C VAL A 84 8.31 25.77 5.39
N VAL A 85 8.85 25.28 6.51
CA VAL A 85 8.50 25.70 7.87
C VAL A 85 9.77 25.98 8.68
N PRO A 86 9.78 26.95 9.61
CA PRO A 86 10.87 27.08 10.58
C PRO A 86 11.07 25.79 11.37
N VAL A 87 12.32 25.47 11.72
CA VAL A 87 12.67 24.26 12.51
C VAL A 87 12.03 24.28 13.91
N GLU A 88 11.76 25.47 14.45
CA GLU A 88 11.05 25.64 15.71
C GLU A 88 9.52 25.47 15.61
N GLY A 89 9.00 25.30 14.38
CA GLY A 89 7.56 25.24 14.09
C GLY A 89 6.96 26.58 13.69
N GLY A 90 5.63 26.59 13.49
CA GLY A 90 4.85 27.77 13.10
C GLY A 90 4.16 27.60 11.76
N VAL A 91 3.98 28.70 11.03
CA VAL A 91 3.29 28.72 9.74
C VAL A 91 4.20 28.20 8.62
N ALA A 92 3.75 27.18 7.90
CA ALA A 92 4.42 26.70 6.70
C ALA A 92 4.03 27.54 5.48
N ARG A 93 4.96 27.82 4.57
CA ARG A 93 4.71 28.54 3.31
C ARG A 93 4.92 27.64 2.10
N GLN A 94 4.04 27.74 1.12
CA GLN A 94 4.16 27.01 -0.15
C GLN A 94 5.34 27.55 -0.97
N LEU A 95 6.10 26.66 -1.60
CA LEU A 95 7.23 27.00 -2.48
C LEU A 95 6.92 26.80 -3.96
N THR A 96 6.20 25.74 -4.31
CA THR A 96 5.97 25.34 -5.70
C THR A 96 4.51 25.51 -6.09
N THR A 97 4.23 25.77 -7.38
CA THR A 97 2.88 25.86 -7.96
C THR A 97 2.77 25.19 -9.34
N GLY A 98 3.89 24.69 -9.90
CA GLY A 98 3.92 23.93 -11.15
C GLY A 98 3.01 22.69 -11.15
N PRO A 99 2.77 22.04 -12.30
CA PRO A 99 1.81 20.94 -12.49
C PRO A 99 2.25 19.62 -11.85
N GLY A 100 1.31 18.69 -11.65
CA GLY A 100 1.60 17.36 -11.10
C GLY A 100 1.80 17.31 -9.59
N TYR A 101 2.29 16.20 -9.06
CA TYR A 101 2.48 16.01 -7.62
C TYR A 101 3.96 16.11 -7.23
N HIS A 102 4.31 17.11 -6.42
CA HIS A 102 5.70 17.39 -6.05
C HIS A 102 6.08 16.71 -4.73
N SER A 103 7.30 16.19 -4.65
CA SER A 103 7.81 15.44 -3.49
C SER A 103 9.34 15.42 -3.41
N GLN A 104 9.89 14.81 -2.35
CA GLN A 104 11.33 14.56 -2.18
C GLN A 104 12.22 15.82 -2.38
N PRO A 105 11.92 16.95 -1.69
CA PRO A 105 12.72 18.16 -1.85
C PRO A 105 14.13 17.98 -1.28
N THR A 106 15.09 18.70 -1.87
CA THR A 106 16.46 18.83 -1.36
C THR A 106 17.00 20.23 -1.63
N TRP A 107 17.53 20.87 -0.59
CA TRP A 107 18.14 22.19 -0.71
C TRP A 107 19.50 22.13 -1.40
N SER A 108 19.74 23.10 -2.28
CA SER A 108 21.07 23.40 -2.80
C SER A 108 22.01 23.86 -1.66
N PRO A 109 23.32 23.56 -1.72
CA PRO A 109 24.26 23.95 -0.66
C PRO A 109 24.37 25.46 -0.45
N ASP A 110 24.09 26.28 -1.47
CA ASP A 110 24.13 27.73 -1.40
C ASP A 110 22.81 28.37 -0.92
N GLY A 111 21.76 27.56 -0.76
CA GLY A 111 20.44 27.99 -0.29
C GLY A 111 19.63 28.78 -1.31
N GLN A 112 20.04 28.83 -2.58
CA GLN A 112 19.35 29.62 -3.61
C GLN A 112 18.29 28.82 -4.36
N SER A 113 18.39 27.49 -4.33
CA SER A 113 17.52 26.59 -5.06
C SER A 113 17.04 25.40 -4.23
N VAL A 114 15.91 24.82 -4.63
CA VAL A 114 15.41 23.53 -4.13
C VAL A 114 15.19 22.60 -5.32
N ALA A 115 15.80 21.42 -5.31
CA ALA A 115 15.47 20.36 -6.27
C ALA A 115 14.39 19.44 -5.69
N TYR A 116 13.53 18.88 -6.54
CA TYR A 116 12.44 17.99 -6.13
C TYR A 116 12.05 17.04 -7.26
N ALA A 117 11.36 15.96 -6.92
CA ALA A 117 10.73 15.06 -7.89
C ALA A 117 9.28 15.48 -8.11
N ALA A 118 8.83 15.53 -9.37
CA ALA A 118 7.46 15.85 -9.73
C ALA A 118 6.87 14.74 -10.59
N ASP A 119 5.70 14.23 -10.20
CA ASP A 119 4.90 13.31 -10.99
C ASP A 119 3.94 14.07 -11.90
N VAL A 120 4.22 14.05 -13.20
CA VAL A 120 3.33 14.59 -14.22
C VAL A 120 2.96 13.44 -15.15
N ASP A 121 1.67 13.05 -15.14
CA ASP A 121 1.11 11.99 -15.97
C ASP A 121 1.85 10.64 -15.83
N LEU A 122 2.08 10.19 -14.59
CA LEU A 122 2.79 8.95 -14.24
C LEU A 122 4.24 8.93 -14.73
N ASN A 123 4.88 10.10 -14.76
CA ASN A 123 6.30 10.25 -15.06
C ASN A 123 6.94 11.16 -14.02
N PHE A 124 7.86 10.58 -13.24
CA PHE A 124 8.67 11.33 -12.31
C PHE A 124 9.89 11.92 -12.99
N ASP A 125 10.00 13.25 -12.96
CA ASP A 125 11.21 13.97 -13.36
C ASP A 125 11.75 14.82 -12.22
N ILE A 126 13.03 15.17 -12.33
CA ILE A 126 13.67 16.11 -11.41
C ILE A 126 13.49 17.53 -11.91
N TYR A 127 13.05 18.39 -11.00
CA TYR A 127 12.90 19.83 -11.19
C TYR A 127 13.81 20.59 -10.22
N VAL A 128 14.15 21.82 -10.58
CA VAL A 128 14.89 22.77 -9.75
C VAL A 128 14.10 24.08 -9.68
N LEU A 129 13.70 24.47 -8.48
CA LEU A 129 13.09 25.77 -8.17
C LEU A 129 14.18 26.76 -7.78
N ASP A 130 14.25 27.88 -8.48
CA ASP A 130 15.02 29.06 -8.06
C ASP A 130 14.18 29.88 -7.07
N LEU A 131 14.67 30.07 -5.85
CA LEU A 131 13.91 30.69 -4.76
C LEU A 131 13.77 32.20 -4.87
N ALA A 132 14.66 32.86 -5.62
CA ALA A 132 14.63 34.30 -5.80
C ALA A 132 13.59 34.73 -6.85
N SER A 133 13.50 33.97 -7.95
CA SER A 133 12.60 34.24 -9.07
C SER A 133 11.29 33.46 -9.01
N GLY A 134 11.24 32.35 -8.26
CA GLY A 134 10.11 31.42 -8.22
C GLY A 134 10.00 30.53 -9.48
N VAL A 135 11.03 30.50 -10.33
CA VAL A 135 11.01 29.74 -11.58
C VAL A 135 11.33 28.27 -11.33
N GLU A 136 10.43 27.38 -11.73
CA GLU A 136 10.59 25.93 -11.73
C GLU A 136 11.15 25.44 -13.07
N ARG A 137 12.28 24.74 -13.06
CA ARG A 137 12.93 24.19 -14.26
C ARG A 137 13.02 22.67 -14.21
N ARG A 138 12.38 22.00 -15.17
CA ARG A 138 12.53 20.56 -15.43
C ARG A 138 13.90 20.25 -16.01
N ILE A 139 14.72 19.47 -15.30
CA ILE A 139 16.10 19.12 -15.70
C ILE A 139 16.23 17.70 -16.27
N THR A 140 15.33 16.78 -15.93
CA THR A 140 15.21 15.47 -16.60
C THR A 140 13.93 15.38 -17.42
N ARG A 141 13.95 14.63 -18.53
CA ARG A 141 12.85 14.63 -19.51
C ARG A 141 12.57 13.27 -20.14
N ASP A 142 13.27 12.24 -19.67
CA ASP A 142 13.17 10.92 -20.25
C ASP A 142 11.93 10.20 -19.67
N PRO A 143 11.30 9.25 -20.40
CA PRO A 143 10.09 8.55 -19.96
C PRO A 143 10.40 7.44 -18.93
N TYR A 144 11.18 7.78 -17.91
CA TYR A 144 11.61 6.88 -16.84
C TYR A 144 11.47 7.60 -15.50
N LEU A 145 11.23 6.82 -14.45
CA LEU A 145 11.16 7.35 -13.09
C LEU A 145 12.52 7.88 -12.66
N ASP A 146 12.60 9.19 -12.43
CA ASP A 146 13.74 9.87 -11.81
C ASP A 146 13.34 10.37 -10.41
N LEU A 147 13.98 9.81 -9.37
CA LEU A 147 13.56 9.94 -7.98
C LEU A 147 14.74 10.29 -7.06
N ARG A 148 14.42 10.76 -5.85
CA ARG A 148 15.35 10.99 -4.72
C ARG A 148 16.55 11.86 -5.11
N PRO A 149 16.34 13.11 -5.55
CA PRO A 149 17.44 14.02 -5.87
C PRO A 149 18.31 14.30 -4.63
N ARG A 150 19.62 14.46 -4.85
CA ARG A 150 20.64 14.84 -3.85
C ARG A 150 21.70 15.74 -4.48
N TRP A 151 21.87 16.94 -3.95
CA TRP A 151 22.92 17.85 -4.38
C TRP A 151 24.32 17.33 -4.00
N SER A 152 25.28 17.50 -4.90
CA SER A 152 26.69 17.46 -4.52
C SER A 152 27.00 18.65 -3.60
N SER A 153 28.00 18.49 -2.74
CA SER A 153 28.41 19.50 -1.76
C SER A 153 28.88 20.83 -2.39
N ASP A 154 29.41 20.78 -3.61
CA ASP A 154 29.81 21.95 -4.39
C ASP A 154 28.67 22.58 -5.19
N GLY A 155 27.47 21.98 -5.17
CA GLY A 155 26.29 22.44 -5.90
C GLY A 155 26.35 22.25 -7.42
N SER A 156 27.37 21.58 -7.97
CA SER A 156 27.55 21.43 -9.42
C SER A 156 26.72 20.28 -10.03
N GLN A 157 26.30 19.33 -9.20
CA GLN A 157 25.61 18.11 -9.63
C GLN A 157 24.40 17.77 -8.76
N ILE A 158 23.45 17.05 -9.36
CA ILE A 158 22.34 16.41 -8.65
C ILE A 158 22.38 14.91 -8.95
N LEU A 159 22.61 14.10 -7.92
CA LEU A 159 22.46 12.64 -7.95
C LEU A 159 20.99 12.27 -7.85
N PHE A 160 20.54 11.26 -8.59
CA PHE A 160 19.18 10.75 -8.55
C PHE A 160 19.14 9.25 -8.87
N THR A 161 18.09 8.59 -8.37
CA THR A 161 17.77 7.19 -8.69
C THR A 161 16.92 7.17 -9.96
N THR A 162 17.31 6.37 -10.96
CA THR A 162 16.61 6.32 -12.25
C THR A 162 16.38 4.92 -12.79
N ALA A 163 15.25 4.74 -13.46
CA ALA A 163 14.84 3.50 -14.11
C ALA A 163 15.35 3.33 -15.56
N ARG A 164 16.14 4.27 -16.08
CA ARG A 164 16.61 4.31 -17.48
C ARG A 164 17.29 3.04 -18.00
N SER A 165 17.89 2.24 -17.12
CA SER A 165 18.63 1.03 -17.48
C SER A 165 17.78 -0.25 -17.43
N GLY A 166 16.47 -0.15 -17.19
CA GLY A 166 15.56 -1.30 -16.99
C GLY A 166 15.51 -1.81 -15.54
N THR A 167 16.54 -1.53 -14.74
CA THR A 167 16.57 -1.58 -13.27
C THR A 167 16.79 -0.17 -12.73
N PHE A 168 16.52 0.06 -11.43
CA PHE A 168 16.96 1.30 -10.79
C PHE A 168 18.49 1.36 -10.68
N ASP A 169 19.06 2.49 -11.08
CA ASP A 169 20.48 2.82 -11.00
C ASP A 169 20.68 4.26 -10.51
N LEU A 170 21.93 4.64 -10.24
CA LEU A 170 22.28 6.00 -9.79
C LEU A 170 22.95 6.80 -10.89
N TRP A 171 22.39 7.96 -11.19
CA TRP A 171 22.88 8.90 -12.21
C TRP A 171 23.07 10.30 -11.61
N ALA A 172 23.97 11.09 -12.20
CA ALA A 172 24.20 12.47 -11.81
C ALA A 172 23.95 13.41 -12.99
N TYR A 173 23.17 14.46 -12.75
CA TYR A 173 22.95 15.58 -13.66
C TYR A 173 23.94 16.69 -13.36
N ASN A 174 24.74 17.08 -14.36
CA ASN A 174 25.64 18.22 -14.27
C ASN A 174 24.92 19.51 -14.71
N LEU A 175 24.89 20.51 -13.84
CA LEU A 175 24.15 21.76 -14.06
C LEU A 175 24.84 22.72 -15.03
N GLU A 176 26.16 22.65 -15.18
CA GLU A 176 26.94 23.53 -16.06
C GLU A 176 26.79 23.13 -17.54
N ILE A 177 26.92 21.82 -17.82
CA ILE A 177 26.85 21.29 -19.20
C ILE A 177 25.47 20.71 -19.54
N GLU A 178 24.53 20.72 -18.59
CA GLU A 178 23.15 20.26 -18.76
C GLU A 178 23.00 18.82 -19.27
N THR A 179 23.75 17.89 -18.68
CA THR A 179 23.72 16.47 -19.07
C THR A 179 23.68 15.54 -17.87
N ALA A 180 22.94 14.44 -18.01
CA ALA A 180 22.92 13.34 -17.06
C ALA A 180 23.88 12.22 -17.49
N SER A 181 24.59 11.62 -16.53
CA SER A 181 25.49 10.49 -16.78
C SER A 181 25.38 9.42 -15.68
N PRO A 182 25.60 8.13 -16.00
CA PRO A 182 25.56 7.06 -15.02
C PRO A 182 26.73 7.16 -14.04
N VAL A 183 26.46 6.92 -12.75
CA VAL A 183 27.47 6.88 -11.68
C VAL A 183 27.66 5.45 -11.17
N VAL A 184 26.56 4.78 -10.81
CA VAL A 184 26.56 3.37 -10.38
C VAL A 184 25.49 2.63 -11.15
N THR A 185 25.93 1.68 -11.97
CA THR A 185 25.04 0.81 -12.75
C THR A 185 25.32 -0.66 -12.49
N SER A 186 24.27 -1.48 -12.50
CA SER A 186 24.41 -2.94 -12.49
C SER A 186 23.15 -3.64 -13.02
N ASN A 187 23.17 -4.97 -13.12
CA ASN A 187 21.97 -5.78 -13.37
C ASN A 187 21.11 -5.99 -12.10
N GLN A 188 21.48 -5.34 -11.00
CA GLN A 188 20.79 -5.33 -9.71
C GLN A 188 20.40 -3.90 -9.39
N ALA A 189 19.28 -3.70 -8.69
CA ALA A 189 18.83 -2.37 -8.32
C ALA A 189 19.85 -1.65 -7.41
N ASN A 190 20.12 -0.37 -7.72
CA ASN A 190 20.89 0.57 -6.91
C ASN A 190 20.01 1.79 -6.63
N THR A 191 19.70 2.08 -5.36
CA THR A 191 18.72 3.12 -4.98
C THR A 191 19.15 3.93 -3.76
N ALA A 192 18.49 5.07 -3.53
CA ALA A 192 18.72 5.97 -2.39
C ALA A 192 20.21 6.28 -2.18
N GLY A 193 20.87 6.74 -3.24
CA GLY A 193 22.26 7.17 -3.17
C GLY A 193 22.40 8.52 -2.45
N ASP A 194 23.48 8.70 -1.71
CA ASP A 194 23.87 9.98 -1.11
C ASP A 194 25.40 10.16 -1.11
N TRP A 195 25.86 11.41 -1.17
CA TRP A 195 27.27 11.77 -1.36
C TRP A 195 28.09 11.65 -0.07
N ILE A 196 29.33 11.16 -0.18
CA ILE A 196 30.32 11.18 0.91
C ILE A 196 31.29 12.35 0.70
N GLY A 197 30.90 13.52 1.20
CA GLY A 197 31.67 14.76 1.03
C GLY A 197 31.99 15.05 -0.43
N ASP A 198 33.13 15.70 -0.68
CA ASP A 198 33.50 16.21 -2.02
C ASP A 198 34.27 15.17 -2.86
N SER A 199 34.40 13.93 -2.37
CA SER A 199 35.24 12.89 -2.98
C SER A 199 34.62 12.25 -4.23
N GLY A 200 33.32 12.44 -4.45
CA GLY A 200 32.52 11.71 -5.42
C GLY A 200 32.21 10.26 -5.01
N ASP A 201 32.62 9.82 -3.81
CA ASP A 201 32.21 8.54 -3.24
C ASP A 201 30.74 8.62 -2.78
N LEU A 202 30.03 7.48 -2.78
CA LEU A 202 28.60 7.41 -2.44
C LEU A 202 28.32 6.32 -1.41
N VAL A 203 27.26 6.49 -0.63
CA VAL A 203 26.53 5.38 0.03
C VAL A 203 25.22 5.16 -0.70
N PHE A 204 24.79 3.91 -0.86
CA PHE A 204 23.54 3.55 -1.54
C PHE A 204 23.03 2.18 -1.10
N VAL A 205 21.82 1.82 -1.52
CA VAL A 205 21.20 0.52 -1.25
C VAL A 205 21.31 -0.38 -2.49
N SER A 206 21.75 -1.62 -2.32
CA SER A 206 21.83 -2.60 -3.42
C SER A 206 21.72 -4.06 -2.97
N ARG A 207 21.14 -4.90 -3.83
CA ARG A 207 21.05 -6.36 -3.68
C ARG A 207 22.23 -7.13 -4.28
N ARG A 208 23.26 -6.42 -4.73
CA ARG A 208 24.38 -6.99 -5.46
C ARG A 208 25.04 -8.15 -4.71
N GLY A 209 25.07 -9.33 -5.34
CA GLY A 209 25.77 -10.50 -4.79
C GLY A 209 25.08 -11.12 -3.56
N GLU A 210 23.79 -10.85 -3.36
CA GLU A 210 23.01 -11.36 -2.24
C GLU A 210 21.78 -12.13 -2.75
N ALA A 211 21.36 -13.18 -2.03
CA ALA A 211 20.02 -13.76 -2.17
C ALA A 211 18.97 -12.96 -1.37
N ALA A 212 19.26 -11.69 -1.06
CA ALA A 212 18.61 -10.93 0.00
C ALA A 212 17.14 -10.64 -0.31
N LEU A 213 16.32 -10.81 0.72
CA LEU A 213 14.97 -10.27 0.80
C LEU A 213 15.07 -8.74 1.05
N GLY A 214 14.08 -7.97 0.59
CA GLY A 214 13.94 -6.55 1.00
C GLY A 214 14.75 -5.61 0.12
N SER A 215 14.88 -4.31 0.39
CA SER A 215 15.60 -3.39 -0.54
C SER A 215 17.06 -3.75 -0.81
N GLY A 216 17.66 -4.59 0.02
CA GLY A 216 19.07 -4.97 -0.03
C GLY A 216 19.91 -4.23 0.99
N SER A 217 21.20 -4.46 0.93
CA SER A 217 22.17 -4.00 1.92
C SER A 217 22.69 -2.59 1.63
N LEU A 218 23.41 -1.99 2.59
CA LEU A 218 24.12 -0.73 2.39
C LEU A 218 25.47 -0.98 1.70
N TRP A 219 25.71 -0.26 0.61
CA TRP A 219 26.93 -0.33 -0.19
C TRP A 219 27.60 1.03 -0.26
N ARG A 220 28.92 1.01 -0.43
CA ARG A 220 29.74 2.18 -0.65
C ARG A 220 30.36 2.12 -2.03
N TRP A 221 30.19 3.15 -2.84
CA TRP A 221 30.87 3.32 -4.12
C TRP A 221 32.07 4.23 -3.94
N SER A 222 33.22 3.85 -4.50
CA SER A 222 34.37 4.75 -4.58
C SER A 222 34.60 5.22 -6.01
N SER A 223 34.60 6.54 -6.20
CA SER A 223 34.88 7.19 -7.48
C SER A 223 36.32 6.88 -7.94
N SER A 224 37.28 7.04 -7.03
CA SER A 224 38.72 6.87 -7.30
C SER A 224 39.12 5.44 -7.69
N MET A 225 38.42 4.45 -7.15
CA MET A 225 38.66 3.04 -7.45
C MET A 225 37.67 2.47 -8.47
N SER A 226 36.61 3.22 -8.81
CA SER A 226 35.51 2.80 -9.68
C SER A 226 34.95 1.43 -9.29
N ARG A 227 34.69 1.21 -7.99
CA ARG A 227 34.14 -0.05 -7.47
C ARG A 227 33.23 0.18 -6.27
N ALA A 228 32.28 -0.74 -6.09
CA ALA A 228 31.47 -0.80 -4.86
C ALA A 228 31.97 -1.87 -3.89
N GLU A 229 31.79 -1.61 -2.61
CA GLU A 229 32.04 -2.54 -1.52
C GLU A 229 30.85 -2.58 -0.55
N LEU A 230 30.58 -3.76 0.02
CA LEU A 230 29.54 -3.94 1.02
C LEU A 230 29.93 -3.20 2.30
N LEU A 231 29.10 -2.24 2.71
CA LEU A 231 29.29 -1.51 3.95
C LEU A 231 28.69 -2.31 5.12
N LEU A 232 27.39 -2.56 5.05
CA LEU A 232 26.64 -3.28 6.08
C LEU A 232 25.54 -4.14 5.45
N ARG A 233 25.47 -5.40 5.87
CA ARG A 233 24.35 -6.27 5.56
C ARG A 233 23.17 -5.94 6.46
N VAL A 234 22.05 -5.56 5.87
CA VAL A 234 20.77 -5.30 6.54
C VAL A 234 19.66 -5.88 5.68
N GLU A 235 18.62 -6.38 6.33
CA GLU A 235 17.34 -6.64 5.68
C GLU A 235 16.41 -5.51 6.08
N THR A 236 15.68 -4.97 5.11
CA THR A 236 14.77 -3.84 5.32
C THR A 236 13.56 -3.98 4.39
N ASN A 237 12.40 -3.59 4.87
CA ASN A 237 11.11 -3.47 4.15
C ASN A 237 11.07 -2.36 3.07
N TYR A 238 12.13 -2.21 2.27
CA TYR A 238 12.28 -1.17 1.24
C TYR A 238 12.45 0.28 1.75
N GLN A 239 12.64 0.47 3.06
CA GLN A 239 12.72 1.79 3.68
C GLN A 239 14.13 2.30 3.99
N ALA A 240 15.20 1.54 3.69
CA ALA A 240 16.56 1.78 4.18
C ALA A 240 17.07 3.24 4.09
N ALA A 241 16.77 3.95 2.99
CA ALA A 241 16.99 5.38 2.78
C ALA A 241 18.24 6.00 3.48
N PRO A 242 19.48 5.56 3.15
CA PRO A 242 20.68 6.07 3.81
C PRO A 242 20.93 7.55 3.48
N VAL A 243 21.34 8.32 4.49
CA VAL A 243 21.79 9.71 4.35
C VAL A 243 23.10 9.95 5.11
N VAL A 244 24.01 10.68 4.48
CA VAL A 244 25.37 10.91 4.99
C VAL A 244 25.42 12.23 5.75
N ALA A 245 26.06 12.23 6.93
CA ALA A 245 26.25 13.45 7.70
C ALA A 245 27.13 14.46 6.93
N PRO A 246 26.92 15.78 7.10
CA PRO A 246 27.83 16.80 6.58
C PRO A 246 29.28 16.49 6.96
N HIS A 247 30.19 16.68 5.99
CA HIS A 247 31.62 16.31 6.10
C HIS A 247 31.92 14.80 6.27
N GLY A 248 30.90 13.94 6.18
CA GLY A 248 31.04 12.48 6.18
C GLY A 248 31.13 11.84 7.57
N GLY A 249 31.69 10.64 7.63
CA GLY A 249 31.99 9.91 8.87
C GLY A 249 30.82 9.14 9.49
N ALA A 250 29.56 9.56 9.27
CA ALA A 250 28.38 8.82 9.70
C ALA A 250 27.31 8.76 8.61
N VAL A 251 26.54 7.67 8.63
CA VAL A 251 25.39 7.42 7.77
C VAL A 251 24.21 7.10 8.69
N ALA A 252 23.13 7.86 8.56
CA ALA A 252 21.84 7.51 9.14
C ALA A 252 21.05 6.69 8.11
N TYR A 253 20.31 5.68 8.57
CA TYR A 253 19.47 4.84 7.72
C TYR A 253 18.30 4.29 8.53
N ILE A 254 17.27 3.78 7.85
CA ILE A 254 16.08 3.18 8.46
C ILE A 254 16.18 1.65 8.42
N THR A 255 15.75 0.98 9.48
CA THR A 255 15.57 -0.48 9.47
C THR A 255 14.51 -0.89 10.48
N ASP A 256 13.80 -1.94 10.13
CA ASP A 256 12.79 -2.65 10.90
C ASP A 256 13.37 -3.70 11.87
N ALA A 257 14.69 -3.76 12.04
CA ALA A 257 15.37 -4.76 12.88
C ALA A 257 14.90 -4.78 14.34
N SER A 258 14.21 -3.74 14.80
CA SER A 258 13.65 -3.59 16.15
C SER A 258 12.15 -3.87 16.26
N GLY A 259 11.48 -4.24 15.17
CA GLY A 259 10.03 -4.41 15.10
C GLY A 259 9.25 -3.15 14.66
N SER A 260 9.93 -2.01 14.51
CA SER A 260 9.43 -0.78 13.87
C SER A 260 10.55 -0.19 13.04
N ASN A 261 10.21 0.62 12.04
CA ASN A 261 11.18 1.40 11.28
C ASN A 261 11.77 2.49 12.18
N ASP A 262 12.99 2.27 12.68
CA ASP A 262 13.72 3.28 13.47
C ASP A 262 14.95 3.79 12.74
N LEU A 263 15.47 4.93 13.21
CA LEU A 263 16.74 5.50 12.78
C LEU A 263 17.93 4.78 13.42
N TYR A 264 18.89 4.39 12.58
CA TYR A 264 20.16 3.80 12.99
C TYR A 264 21.35 4.58 12.41
N LEU A 265 22.48 4.58 13.13
CA LEU A 265 23.75 5.12 12.67
C LEU A 265 24.81 4.04 12.43
N VAL A 266 25.57 4.23 11.35
CA VAL A 266 26.79 3.47 11.04
C VAL A 266 27.88 4.42 10.52
N PRO A 267 29.17 4.05 10.60
CA PRO A 267 30.22 4.84 9.97
C PRO A 267 30.13 4.76 8.44
N SER A 268 30.57 5.82 7.74
CA SER A 268 30.62 5.85 6.27
C SER A 268 31.72 4.99 5.65
N GLN A 269 32.57 4.38 6.48
CA GLN A 269 33.61 3.44 6.07
C GLN A 269 33.73 2.28 7.06
N LYS A 270 34.04 1.10 6.53
CA LYS A 270 34.19 -0.12 7.32
C LYS A 270 35.54 -0.15 8.02
N SER A 271 35.53 -0.45 9.32
CA SER A 271 36.76 -0.76 10.07
C SER A 271 37.18 -2.23 9.89
N ALA A 272 38.43 -2.56 10.21
CA ALA A 272 38.91 -3.95 10.22
C ALA A 272 38.12 -4.87 11.19
N ARG A 273 37.40 -4.30 12.17
CA ARG A 273 36.60 -5.05 13.14
C ARG A 273 35.12 -5.20 12.73
N GLY A 274 34.73 -4.67 11.57
CA GLY A 274 33.32 -4.62 11.15
C GLY A 274 32.63 -3.31 11.54
N ILE A 275 31.30 -3.35 11.49
CA ILE A 275 30.39 -2.24 11.80
C ILE A 275 29.38 -2.73 12.83
N GLN A 276 29.17 -1.95 13.88
CA GLN A 276 28.08 -2.13 14.82
C GLN A 276 27.08 -0.98 14.63
N PRO A 277 25.84 -1.26 14.19
CA PRO A 277 24.80 -0.24 14.11
C PRO A 277 24.41 0.27 15.50
N VAL A 278 24.07 1.55 15.58
CA VAL A 278 23.56 2.20 16.79
C VAL A 278 22.14 2.68 16.53
N ARG A 279 21.15 2.13 17.24
CA ARG A 279 19.76 2.59 17.22
C ARG A 279 19.67 3.98 17.88
N LEU A 280 19.03 4.94 17.22
CA LEU A 280 18.87 6.32 17.72
C LEU A 280 17.48 6.58 18.31
N THR A 281 16.46 6.01 17.71
CA THR A 281 15.05 6.20 18.08
C THR A 281 14.44 4.89 18.50
N HIS A 282 13.43 4.98 19.37
CA HIS A 282 12.87 3.86 20.09
C HIS A 282 11.36 4.03 20.21
N THR A 283 10.65 3.96 19.08
CA THR A 283 9.21 4.18 19.02
C THR A 283 8.45 2.95 18.54
N ARG A 284 7.15 2.91 18.84
CA ARG A 284 6.25 1.89 18.26
C ARG A 284 5.90 2.29 16.82
N GLU A 285 5.73 3.58 16.58
CA GLU A 285 5.50 4.17 15.28
C GLU A 285 6.75 4.07 14.41
N ASP A 286 6.52 4.13 13.10
CA ASP A 286 7.57 4.05 12.09
C ASP A 286 8.08 5.43 11.70
N GLU A 287 9.38 5.49 11.46
CA GLU A 287 10.11 6.69 11.06
C GLU A 287 10.66 6.54 9.63
N TYR A 288 10.58 7.64 8.88
CA TYR A 288 10.88 7.68 7.46
C TYR A 288 11.65 8.94 7.08
N PHE A 289 12.32 8.87 5.93
CA PHE A 289 12.89 10.01 5.21
C PHE A 289 13.87 10.86 6.06
N PRO A 290 14.94 10.26 6.62
CA PRO A 290 15.91 11.03 7.39
C PRO A 290 16.64 12.10 6.56
N ALA A 291 16.95 13.22 7.19
CA ALA A 291 17.79 14.29 6.63
C ALA A 291 18.65 14.94 7.72
N TRP A 292 19.94 15.08 7.46
CA TRP A 292 20.87 15.74 8.40
C TRP A 292 20.72 17.26 8.39
N SER A 293 20.84 17.87 9.57
CA SER A 293 21.07 19.30 9.70
C SER A 293 22.42 19.69 9.08
N PRO A 294 22.62 20.94 8.61
CA PRO A 294 23.84 21.35 7.93
C PRO A 294 25.11 21.27 8.80
N ASP A 295 24.95 21.38 10.12
CA ASP A 295 26.03 21.21 11.10
C ASP A 295 26.30 19.73 11.46
N GLY A 296 25.43 18.81 11.05
CA GLY A 296 25.53 17.38 11.33
C GLY A 296 25.20 16.98 12.77
N GLU A 297 24.61 17.88 13.57
CA GLU A 297 24.27 17.65 14.98
C GLU A 297 22.85 17.12 15.20
N GLN A 298 21.97 17.23 14.20
CA GLN A 298 20.59 16.76 14.26
C GLN A 298 20.16 16.02 12.98
N LEU A 299 19.14 15.18 13.14
CA LEU A 299 18.40 14.55 12.05
C LEU A 299 16.96 15.06 12.10
N ALA A 300 16.41 15.43 10.95
CA ALA A 300 14.96 15.56 10.75
C ALA A 300 14.42 14.28 10.09
N PHE A 301 13.17 13.93 10.37
CA PHE A 301 12.48 12.77 9.79
C PHE A 301 10.97 12.96 9.89
N ALA A 302 10.21 12.12 9.18
CA ALA A 302 8.76 12.02 9.33
C ALA A 302 8.41 10.77 10.12
N ARG A 303 7.46 10.86 11.05
CA ARG A 303 6.93 9.72 11.80
C ARG A 303 5.44 9.56 11.52
N ASN A 304 4.98 8.33 11.29
CA ASN A 304 3.55 8.05 11.08
C ASN A 304 2.77 8.04 12.40
N GLY A 305 1.44 7.99 12.31
CA GLY A 305 0.55 7.77 13.46
C GLY A 305 0.39 8.94 14.43
N GLY A 306 0.47 10.17 13.93
CA GLY A 306 0.57 11.40 14.72
C GLY A 306 -0.59 11.73 15.70
N THR A 307 -1.73 11.06 15.60
CA THR A 307 -2.87 11.23 16.52
C THR A 307 -3.02 9.97 17.39
N PRO A 308 -3.29 10.10 18.71
CA PRO A 308 -3.57 8.94 19.57
C PRO A 308 -4.66 8.06 18.97
N ASP A 309 -4.48 6.75 19.08
CA ASP A 309 -5.35 5.74 18.46
C ASP A 309 -6.85 5.96 18.72
N GLN A 310 -7.19 6.41 19.92
CA GLN A 310 -8.57 6.66 20.36
C GLN A 310 -9.22 7.89 19.71
N GLU A 311 -8.42 8.78 19.13
CA GLU A 311 -8.83 10.03 18.47
C GLU A 311 -8.83 9.91 16.94
N ARG A 312 -8.43 8.75 16.40
CA ARG A 312 -8.48 8.48 14.96
C ARG A 312 -9.91 8.19 14.51
N THR A 313 -10.24 8.63 13.31
CA THR A 313 -11.46 8.23 12.60
C THR A 313 -11.05 7.53 11.29
N ALA A 314 -11.92 7.44 10.27
CA ALA A 314 -11.70 6.58 9.11
C ALA A 314 -10.30 6.67 8.48
N ASP A 315 -9.92 7.81 7.91
CA ASP A 315 -8.53 8.06 7.51
C ASP A 315 -7.85 9.18 8.33
N HIS A 316 -8.59 9.92 9.16
CA HIS A 316 -8.08 11.07 9.90
C HIS A 316 -7.18 10.66 11.08
N GLY A 317 -6.05 11.34 11.23
CA GLY A 317 -5.09 11.09 12.31
C GLY A 317 -4.07 9.98 12.02
N MET A 318 -4.07 9.43 10.80
CA MET A 318 -3.11 8.39 10.38
C MET A 318 -1.89 8.97 9.65
N GLY A 319 -1.90 10.28 9.35
CA GLY A 319 -0.82 10.97 8.65
C GLY A 319 0.51 11.06 9.44
N PHE A 320 1.44 11.80 8.85
CA PHE A 320 2.79 12.02 9.36
C PHE A 320 2.92 13.31 10.17
N ALA A 321 3.93 13.35 11.02
CA ALA A 321 4.44 14.59 11.60
C ALA A 321 5.97 14.66 11.45
N LEU A 322 6.50 15.88 11.36
CA LEU A 322 7.93 16.13 11.30
C LEU A 322 8.54 16.15 12.70
N TYR A 323 9.72 15.54 12.83
CA TYR A 323 10.47 15.49 14.07
C TYR A 323 11.94 15.82 13.82
N THR A 324 12.62 16.30 14.86
CA THR A 324 14.08 16.34 14.94
C THR A 324 14.59 15.53 16.12
N VAL A 325 15.77 14.93 15.97
CA VAL A 325 16.49 14.24 17.04
C VAL A 325 17.97 14.58 16.96
N SER A 326 18.67 14.60 18.10
CA SER A 326 20.12 14.80 18.12
C SER A 326 20.84 13.62 17.46
N ARG A 327 22.02 13.88 16.89
CA ARG A 327 22.98 12.87 16.43
C ARG A 327 23.26 11.79 17.48
N GLY A 328 23.20 12.14 18.77
CA GLY A 328 23.39 11.21 19.89
C GLY A 328 22.14 10.39 20.25
N GLY A 329 21.01 10.59 19.57
CA GLY A 329 19.71 10.05 19.93
C GLY A 329 19.01 10.89 21.01
N GLY A 330 18.07 10.25 21.73
CA GLY A 330 17.27 10.88 22.78
C GLY A 330 15.83 11.15 22.36
N ALA A 331 15.11 11.97 23.14
CA ALA A 331 13.73 12.30 22.85
C ALA A 331 13.65 13.19 21.59
N ALA A 332 12.89 12.74 20.59
CA ALA A 332 12.63 13.52 19.40
C ALA A 332 11.70 14.70 19.70
N ARG A 333 11.97 15.86 19.10
CA ARG A 333 11.14 17.07 19.18
C ARG A 333 10.29 17.18 17.93
N GLN A 334 8.97 17.30 18.09
CA GLN A 334 8.09 17.57 16.95
C GLN A 334 8.32 18.99 16.41
N VAL A 335 8.36 19.14 15.09
CA VAL A 335 8.29 20.44 14.39
C VAL A 335 6.82 20.69 14.09
N ARG A 336 6.16 21.49 14.93
CA ARG A 336 4.72 21.72 14.86
C ARG A 336 4.39 22.72 13.75
N ILE A 337 3.62 22.28 12.76
CA ILE A 337 3.02 23.17 11.76
C ILE A 337 1.69 23.67 12.33
N GLU A 338 1.54 25.00 12.41
CA GLU A 338 0.35 25.64 12.97
C GLU A 338 -0.68 26.01 11.91
N ASP A 339 -0.21 26.34 10.71
CA ASP A 339 -1.04 26.71 9.56
C ASP A 339 -0.25 26.55 8.25
N TYR A 340 -0.96 26.51 7.12
CA TYR A 340 -0.41 26.42 5.77
C TYR A 340 -0.75 27.68 4.97
N ALA A 341 0.23 28.56 4.80
CA ALA A 341 0.14 29.75 3.97
C ALA A 341 0.34 29.39 2.48
N TRP A 342 -0.78 29.17 1.80
CA TRP A 342 -0.85 28.94 0.35
C TRP A 342 -0.34 30.16 -0.43
N SER A 343 0.38 29.92 -1.52
CA SER A 343 0.85 31.00 -2.42
C SER A 343 -0.25 31.50 -3.36
N GLU A 344 -1.29 30.67 -3.54
CA GLU A 344 -2.45 30.92 -4.39
C GLU A 344 -3.71 31.15 -3.54
N PRO A 345 -4.71 31.93 -4.01
CA PRO A 345 -5.96 32.10 -3.29
C PRO A 345 -6.70 30.78 -3.11
N THR A 346 -7.15 30.51 -1.90
CA THR A 346 -7.90 29.30 -1.53
C THR A 346 -9.25 29.64 -0.92
N GLY A 347 -10.17 28.66 -0.94
CA GLY A 347 -11.39 28.64 -0.13
C GLY A 347 -11.45 27.37 0.70
N SER A 348 -12.34 27.35 1.70
CA SER A 348 -12.53 26.18 2.56
C SER A 348 -13.78 25.43 2.15
N VAL A 349 -13.67 24.11 2.00
CA VAL A 349 -14.82 23.24 1.70
C VAL A 349 -15.13 22.42 2.95
N ARG A 350 -16.42 22.33 3.29
CA ARG A 350 -16.94 21.37 4.26
C ARG A 350 -17.95 20.47 3.59
N VAL A 351 -17.82 19.17 3.81
CA VAL A 351 -18.73 18.17 3.27
C VAL A 351 -19.34 17.38 4.42
N HIS A 352 -20.63 17.16 4.34
CA HIS A 352 -21.39 16.26 5.19
C HIS A 352 -22.07 15.22 4.30
N VAL A 353 -21.88 13.95 4.63
CA VAL A 353 -22.49 12.80 3.96
C VAL A 353 -23.43 12.14 4.94
N SER A 354 -24.68 11.94 4.52
CA SER A 354 -25.72 11.36 5.36
C SER A 354 -26.51 10.28 4.63
N SER A 355 -27.14 9.39 5.40
CA SER A 355 -28.21 8.52 4.91
C SER A 355 -29.52 9.30 4.73
N SER A 356 -30.52 8.64 4.16
CA SER A 356 -31.87 9.20 3.91
C SER A 356 -32.65 9.58 5.18
N ASN A 357 -32.21 9.11 6.36
CA ASN A 357 -32.74 9.53 7.66
C ASN A 357 -31.96 10.70 8.28
N GLY A 358 -30.91 11.20 7.63
CA GLY A 358 -30.09 12.33 8.08
C GLY A 358 -28.94 11.97 9.03
N GLU A 359 -28.69 10.69 9.30
CA GLU A 359 -27.54 10.25 10.12
C GLU A 359 -26.22 10.36 9.32
N PRO A 360 -25.09 10.73 9.97
CA PRO A 360 -23.78 10.72 9.32
C PRO A 360 -23.41 9.35 8.76
N LEU A 361 -22.86 9.33 7.56
CA LEU A 361 -22.61 8.09 6.84
C LEU A 361 -21.15 7.97 6.40
N PRO A 362 -20.35 7.07 7.01
CA PRO A 362 -18.98 6.79 6.56
C PRO A 362 -18.94 6.47 5.06
N SER A 363 -17.97 7.01 4.34
CA SER A 363 -17.95 6.93 2.87
C SER A 363 -16.54 7.06 2.30
N ARG A 364 -16.35 6.56 1.08
CA ARG A 364 -15.18 6.84 0.22
C ARG A 364 -15.41 8.10 -0.59
N ILE A 365 -14.39 8.95 -0.64
CA ILE A 365 -14.45 10.27 -1.25
C ILE A 365 -13.37 10.40 -2.32
N TYR A 366 -13.78 10.88 -3.50
CA TYR A 366 -12.89 11.42 -4.52
C TYR A 366 -13.17 12.91 -4.62
N LEU A 367 -12.14 13.73 -4.46
CA LEU A 367 -12.27 15.19 -4.46
C LEU A 367 -11.17 15.81 -5.32
N GLN A 368 -11.57 16.46 -6.41
CA GLN A 368 -10.66 17.09 -7.37
C GLN A 368 -10.91 18.60 -7.44
N GLY A 369 -9.83 19.39 -7.40
CA GLY A 369 -9.86 20.84 -7.55
C GLY A 369 -9.70 21.31 -9.00
N SER A 370 -9.81 22.62 -9.19
CA SER A 370 -9.74 23.29 -10.51
C SER A 370 -8.38 23.16 -11.19
N ASP A 371 -7.32 22.86 -10.43
CA ASP A 371 -5.97 22.63 -10.91
C ASP A 371 -5.72 21.17 -11.35
N GLY A 372 -6.77 20.34 -11.37
CA GLY A 372 -6.73 18.94 -11.80
C GLY A 372 -6.24 17.96 -10.72
N ARG A 373 -5.92 18.45 -9.52
CA ARG A 373 -5.39 17.61 -8.43
C ARG A 373 -6.44 17.15 -7.47
N SER A 374 -6.14 16.05 -6.79
CA SER A 374 -6.92 15.57 -5.68
C SER A 374 -6.52 16.24 -4.37
N TYR A 375 -7.52 16.52 -3.53
CA TYR A 375 -7.35 17.19 -2.24
C TYR A 375 -7.89 16.32 -1.11
N PHE A 376 -7.20 16.35 0.01
CA PHE A 376 -7.46 15.47 1.15
C PHE A 376 -7.54 16.28 2.44
N PRO A 377 -8.36 15.89 3.43
CA PRO A 377 -8.34 16.51 4.75
C PRO A 377 -6.97 16.38 5.42
N ASP A 378 -6.56 17.38 6.19
CA ASP A 378 -5.30 17.36 6.93
C ASP A 378 -5.19 16.10 7.79
N SER A 379 -3.97 15.53 7.86
CA SER A 379 -3.65 14.28 8.58
C SER A 379 -4.38 13.02 8.11
N SER A 380 -5.11 13.08 7.00
CA SER A 380 -5.71 11.88 6.41
C SER A 380 -4.68 10.98 5.71
N PHE A 381 -5.14 9.81 5.29
CA PHE A 381 -4.40 8.85 4.47
C PHE A 381 -4.95 8.78 3.03
N PRO A 382 -4.35 9.53 2.10
CA PRO A 382 -4.67 9.44 0.68
C PRO A 382 -4.28 8.09 0.09
N ARG A 383 -5.16 7.55 -0.76
CA ARG A 383 -4.91 6.34 -1.55
C ARG A 383 -5.21 6.54 -3.03
N VAL A 384 -4.71 5.64 -3.86
CA VAL A 384 -4.87 5.64 -5.32
C VAL A 384 -5.34 4.29 -5.81
N VAL A 385 -6.41 4.31 -6.61
CA VAL A 385 -6.82 3.14 -7.39
C VAL A 385 -5.87 2.98 -8.57
N SER A 386 -5.05 1.94 -8.57
CA SER A 386 -3.92 1.81 -9.50
C SER A 386 -4.29 1.64 -10.98
N VAL A 387 -5.56 1.35 -11.29
CA VAL A 387 -6.05 1.19 -12.67
C VAL A 387 -6.54 2.50 -13.26
N THR A 388 -7.24 3.31 -12.45
CA THR A 388 -7.83 4.58 -12.90
C THR A 388 -6.99 5.80 -12.54
N GLU A 389 -6.04 5.63 -11.61
CA GLU A 389 -5.23 6.71 -11.02
C GLU A 389 -6.04 7.75 -10.23
N ASP A 390 -7.27 7.37 -9.85
CA ASP A 390 -8.12 8.22 -9.03
C ASP A 390 -7.68 8.14 -7.57
N TYR A 391 -7.47 9.31 -6.97
CA TYR A 391 -7.12 9.40 -5.56
C TYR A 391 -8.38 9.49 -4.70
N TYR A 392 -8.38 8.77 -3.59
CA TYR A 392 -9.48 8.73 -2.65
C TYR A 392 -9.01 8.74 -1.19
N PHE A 393 -9.94 8.99 -0.29
CA PHE A 393 -9.81 8.78 1.16
C PHE A 393 -11.17 8.36 1.74
N HIS A 394 -11.18 7.84 2.97
CA HIS A 394 -12.36 7.51 3.74
C HIS A 394 -12.67 8.60 4.77
N THR A 395 -13.96 8.85 4.98
CA THR A 395 -14.50 9.74 6.02
C THR A 395 -15.47 8.97 6.90
N ASP A 396 -15.71 9.47 8.12
CA ASP A 396 -16.77 9.05 9.04
C ASP A 396 -18.13 9.71 8.71
N GLY A 397 -18.23 10.43 7.59
CA GLY A 397 -19.43 11.14 7.15
C GLY A 397 -19.27 12.66 7.18
N SER A 398 -18.13 13.19 7.63
CA SER A 398 -17.83 14.61 7.44
C SER A 398 -16.35 14.91 7.30
N PHE A 399 -16.01 15.96 6.56
CA PHE A 399 -14.64 16.45 6.50
C PHE A 399 -14.59 17.93 6.10
N SER A 400 -13.41 18.53 6.26
CA SER A 400 -13.13 19.87 5.73
C SER A 400 -11.73 19.91 5.12
N VAL A 401 -11.55 20.74 4.09
CA VAL A 401 -10.29 20.87 3.37
C VAL A 401 -10.17 22.24 2.73
N ASN A 402 -8.96 22.78 2.65
CA ASN A 402 -8.66 23.99 1.89
C ASN A 402 -8.25 23.64 0.46
N MET A 403 -8.77 24.37 -0.51
CA MET A 403 -8.58 24.07 -1.94
C MET A 403 -8.43 25.37 -2.76
N PRO A 404 -7.79 25.31 -3.94
CA PRO A 404 -7.73 26.44 -4.86
C PRO A 404 -9.12 26.93 -5.27
N VAL A 405 -9.21 28.23 -5.54
CA VAL A 405 -10.41 28.85 -6.11
C VAL A 405 -10.72 28.26 -7.49
N GLY A 406 -12.00 28.05 -7.78
CA GLY A 406 -12.49 27.54 -9.06
C GLY A 406 -13.44 26.35 -8.92
N GLU A 407 -13.75 25.72 -10.05
CA GLU A 407 -14.62 24.55 -10.10
C GLU A 407 -13.94 23.33 -9.44
N ALA A 408 -14.68 22.63 -8.59
CA ALA A 408 -14.27 21.38 -7.96
C ALA A 408 -15.31 20.29 -8.20
N THR A 409 -14.86 19.04 -8.22
CA THR A 409 -15.70 17.85 -8.38
C THR A 409 -15.55 16.94 -7.17
N LEU A 410 -16.69 16.50 -6.63
CA LEU A 410 -16.80 15.55 -5.54
C LEU A 410 -17.55 14.31 -6.01
N GLU A 411 -16.99 13.13 -5.78
CA GLU A 411 -17.69 11.85 -5.89
C GLU A 411 -17.69 11.13 -4.54
N VAL A 412 -18.85 10.62 -4.14
CA VAL A 412 -19.07 9.90 -2.88
C VAL A 412 -19.54 8.49 -3.18
N TRP A 413 -18.85 7.52 -2.60
CA TRP A 413 -19.07 6.09 -2.78
C TRP A 413 -19.22 5.40 -1.42
N ARG A 414 -20.06 4.37 -1.36
CA ARG A 414 -20.22 3.50 -0.19
C ARG A 414 -20.68 2.11 -0.64
N GLY A 415 -19.75 1.16 -0.72
CA GLY A 415 -20.05 -0.23 -1.08
C GLY A 415 -20.81 -0.40 -2.41
N PHE A 416 -21.52 -1.53 -2.54
CA PHE A 416 -22.31 -1.87 -3.73
C PHE A 416 -23.82 -1.63 -3.57
N GLU A 417 -24.24 -1.33 -2.33
CA GLU A 417 -25.65 -1.21 -1.91
C GLU A 417 -26.17 0.23 -1.96
N TYR A 418 -25.28 1.19 -2.21
CA TYR A 418 -25.61 2.60 -2.35
C TYR A 418 -25.32 3.09 -3.78
N GLU A 419 -26.14 4.03 -4.23
CA GLU A 419 -25.90 4.74 -5.49
C GLU A 419 -24.79 5.79 -5.30
N PRO A 420 -23.70 5.77 -6.09
CA PRO A 420 -22.66 6.79 -6.02
C PRO A 420 -23.19 8.17 -6.38
N VAL A 421 -22.73 9.20 -5.68
CA VAL A 421 -23.18 10.58 -5.90
C VAL A 421 -22.03 11.45 -6.40
N LYS A 422 -22.23 12.10 -7.55
CA LYS A 422 -21.32 13.10 -8.11
C LYS A 422 -21.89 14.51 -7.97
N ARG A 423 -21.03 15.48 -7.62
CA ARG A 423 -21.34 16.91 -7.51
C ARG A 423 -20.22 17.74 -8.11
N THR A 424 -20.58 18.89 -8.67
CA THR A 424 -19.66 19.93 -9.11
C THR A 424 -20.08 21.24 -8.47
N PHE A 425 -19.11 22.01 -7.97
CA PHE A 425 -19.35 23.27 -7.27
C PHE A 425 -18.17 24.22 -7.41
N ASP A 426 -18.41 25.52 -7.20
CA ASP A 426 -17.36 26.54 -7.24
C ASP A 426 -16.84 26.89 -5.84
N ILE A 427 -15.53 27.04 -5.74
CA ILE A 427 -14.82 27.47 -4.54
C ILE A 427 -14.47 28.95 -4.68
N GLN A 428 -14.89 29.76 -3.71
CA GLN A 428 -14.65 31.21 -3.68
C GLN A 428 -13.52 31.58 -2.71
N PRO A 429 -12.73 32.64 -3.00
CA PRO A 429 -11.57 33.01 -2.21
C PRO A 429 -11.95 33.42 -0.78
N GLY A 430 -11.36 32.74 0.22
CA GLY A 430 -11.55 33.04 1.64
C GLY A 430 -12.94 32.73 2.20
N GLU A 431 -13.81 32.09 1.42
CA GLU A 431 -15.16 31.72 1.82
C GLU A 431 -15.26 30.23 2.15
N TRP A 432 -16.29 29.87 2.92
CA TRP A 432 -16.68 28.49 3.15
C TRP A 432 -17.72 28.04 2.12
N THR A 433 -17.45 26.95 1.43
CA THR A 433 -18.42 26.21 0.63
C THR A 433 -18.87 24.98 1.41
N SER A 434 -20.18 24.87 1.70
CA SER A 434 -20.75 23.71 2.40
C SER A 434 -21.52 22.83 1.41
N ILE A 435 -21.22 21.54 1.42
CA ILE A 435 -21.84 20.54 0.53
C ILE A 435 -22.50 19.47 1.39
N GLU A 436 -23.80 19.28 1.18
CA GLU A 436 -24.59 18.22 1.81
C GLU A 436 -24.84 17.12 0.78
N VAL A 437 -24.51 15.88 1.13
CA VAL A 437 -24.67 14.71 0.27
C VAL A 437 -25.51 13.65 0.98
N GLU A 438 -26.77 13.53 0.58
CA GLU A 438 -27.61 12.41 0.98
C GLU A 438 -27.37 11.21 0.05
N MET A 439 -27.04 10.05 0.62
CA MET A 439 -26.79 8.80 -0.09
C MET A 439 -28.06 7.93 -0.11
N ASN A 440 -28.38 7.37 -1.28
CA ASN A 440 -29.52 6.49 -1.47
C ASN A 440 -29.08 5.02 -1.42
N ARG A 441 -29.56 4.26 -0.42
CA ARG A 441 -29.40 2.80 -0.35
C ARG A 441 -30.47 2.16 -1.23
N TRP A 442 -30.07 1.43 -2.27
CA TRP A 442 -31.02 0.84 -3.23
C TRP A 442 -31.37 -0.62 -2.90
N ILE A 443 -30.55 -1.29 -2.08
CA ILE A 443 -30.77 -2.63 -1.54
C ILE A 443 -30.11 -2.75 -0.17
N ASP A 444 -30.71 -3.51 0.74
CA ASP A 444 -30.16 -3.79 2.07
C ASP A 444 -30.04 -5.30 2.24
N MET A 445 -28.87 -5.85 1.90
CA MET A 445 -28.66 -7.29 1.91
C MET A 445 -28.66 -7.87 3.33
N ALA A 446 -28.11 -7.11 4.29
CA ALA A 446 -28.06 -7.51 5.69
C ALA A 446 -29.47 -7.69 6.27
N SER A 447 -30.42 -6.82 5.91
CA SER A 447 -31.82 -6.96 6.32
C SER A 447 -32.52 -8.22 5.81
N GLU A 448 -31.96 -8.83 4.75
CA GLU A 448 -32.42 -10.10 4.16
C GLU A 448 -31.54 -11.29 4.61
N GLY A 449 -30.69 -11.12 5.63
CA GLY A 449 -29.82 -12.15 6.20
C GLY A 449 -28.56 -12.46 5.38
N TRP A 450 -28.19 -11.58 4.44
CA TRP A 450 -26.97 -11.67 3.63
C TRP A 450 -25.93 -10.65 4.08
N TYR A 451 -24.78 -11.14 4.53
CA TYR A 451 -23.71 -10.29 5.05
C TYR A 451 -22.48 -10.36 4.14
N SER A 452 -21.96 -9.19 3.79
CA SER A 452 -20.76 -9.06 2.96
C SER A 452 -19.48 -9.30 3.75
N GLY A 453 -18.47 -9.89 3.12
CA GLY A 453 -17.17 -10.08 3.72
C GLY A 453 -16.04 -10.00 2.71
N ASP A 454 -14.90 -9.52 3.19
CA ASP A 454 -13.62 -9.59 2.50
C ASP A 454 -12.73 -10.55 3.29
N ASN A 455 -12.33 -11.63 2.63
CA ASN A 455 -11.64 -12.75 3.26
C ASN A 455 -10.12 -12.56 3.31
N HIS A 456 -9.62 -11.47 2.71
CA HIS A 456 -8.19 -11.27 2.53
C HIS A 456 -7.84 -9.79 2.54
N ILE A 457 -7.59 -9.23 3.72
CA ILE A 457 -7.09 -7.86 3.88
C ILE A 457 -5.77 -7.94 4.64
N HIS A 458 -4.70 -7.31 4.17
CA HIS A 458 -3.51 -7.10 4.99
C HIS A 458 -3.55 -5.70 5.57
N PRO A 459 -3.84 -5.52 6.87
CA PRO A 459 -3.91 -4.19 7.47
C PRO A 459 -2.55 -3.49 7.41
N ASN A 460 -1.48 -4.19 7.81
CA ASN A 460 -0.10 -3.75 7.65
C ASN A 460 0.72 -4.75 6.85
N TYR A 461 1.40 -4.28 5.80
CA TYR A 461 2.20 -5.11 4.89
C TYR A 461 3.43 -4.37 4.35
N GLY A 462 4.09 -3.60 5.22
CA GLY A 462 5.33 -2.87 4.92
C GLY A 462 5.14 -1.50 4.25
N GLY A 463 3.91 -0.98 4.25
CA GLY A 463 3.57 0.36 3.80
C GLY A 463 4.11 1.47 4.70
N HIS A 464 3.74 2.72 4.39
CA HIS A 464 4.24 3.89 5.14
C HIS A 464 3.29 4.30 6.29
N TYR A 465 2.05 3.82 6.25
CA TYR A 465 1.04 4.09 7.27
C TYR A 465 0.98 2.93 8.25
N PHE A 466 0.30 3.13 9.38
CA PHE A 466 0.11 2.08 10.38
C PHE A 466 -1.38 1.96 10.71
N VAL A 467 -1.99 0.86 10.28
CA VAL A 467 -3.43 0.59 10.37
C VAL A 467 -3.71 -0.25 11.62
N GLN A 468 -4.57 0.24 12.49
CA GLN A 468 -5.02 -0.53 13.65
C GLN A 468 -6.33 -1.27 13.38
N PRO A 469 -6.74 -2.22 14.24
CA PRO A 469 -8.03 -2.90 14.09
C PRO A 469 -9.23 -1.95 13.96
N MET A 470 -9.25 -0.84 14.70
CA MET A 470 -10.36 0.12 14.60
C MET A 470 -10.26 1.01 13.36
N ASP A 471 -9.06 1.29 12.86
CA ASP A 471 -8.88 1.96 11.57
C ASP A 471 -9.42 1.06 10.43
N LEU A 472 -9.12 -0.24 10.48
CA LEU A 472 -9.70 -1.22 9.55
C LEU A 472 -11.22 -1.29 9.65
N ARG A 473 -11.79 -1.29 10.86
CA ARG A 473 -13.24 -1.23 11.08
C ARG A 473 -13.85 0.00 10.42
N ASN A 474 -13.25 1.16 10.63
CA ASN A 474 -13.75 2.41 10.05
C ASN A 474 -13.68 2.39 8.50
N LYS A 475 -12.62 1.81 7.92
CA LYS A 475 -12.50 1.60 6.46
C LYS A 475 -13.58 0.64 5.95
N ALA A 476 -13.83 -0.46 6.65
CA ALA A 476 -14.89 -1.41 6.32
C ALA A 476 -16.27 -0.74 6.35
N GLN A 477 -16.57 0.07 7.36
CA GLN A 477 -17.81 0.85 7.45
C GLN A 477 -17.94 1.87 6.31
N ALA A 478 -16.86 2.55 5.92
CA ALA A 478 -16.87 3.48 4.79
C ALA A 478 -17.10 2.79 3.43
N GLU A 479 -16.82 1.49 3.37
CA GLU A 479 -17.08 0.62 2.23
C GLU A 479 -18.36 -0.21 2.40
N ASP A 480 -19.16 -0.03 3.45
CA ASP A 480 -20.36 -0.85 3.72
C ASP A 480 -20.06 -2.36 3.75
N LEU A 481 -18.96 -2.74 4.39
CA LEU A 481 -18.50 -4.12 4.49
C LEU A 481 -18.81 -4.69 5.88
N ASN A 482 -19.52 -5.81 5.95
CA ASN A 482 -19.94 -6.39 7.23
C ASN A 482 -18.83 -7.20 7.92
N VAL A 483 -17.98 -7.91 7.18
CA VAL A 483 -16.89 -8.72 7.75
C VAL A 483 -15.56 -8.33 7.09
N ALA A 484 -14.63 -7.83 7.89
CA ALA A 484 -13.27 -7.51 7.47
C ALA A 484 -12.28 -8.48 8.13
N ASN A 485 -11.76 -9.43 7.35
CA ASN A 485 -10.76 -10.38 7.82
C ASN A 485 -9.35 -9.83 7.59
N GLY A 486 -8.69 -9.39 8.67
CA GLY A 486 -7.29 -8.97 8.65
C GLY A 486 -6.36 -10.18 8.65
N MET A 487 -5.40 -10.24 7.73
CA MET A 487 -4.52 -11.38 7.52
C MET A 487 -3.13 -11.09 8.09
N ILE A 488 -2.82 -11.75 9.21
CA ILE A 488 -1.47 -11.82 9.77
C ILE A 488 -0.64 -12.68 8.83
N ALA A 489 0.46 -12.12 8.33
CA ALA A 489 1.26 -12.76 7.31
C ALA A 489 2.71 -12.30 7.35
N ASN A 490 3.62 -13.14 6.83
CA ASN A 490 4.97 -12.67 6.58
C ASN A 490 5.01 -11.79 5.32
N TYR A 491 5.77 -10.71 5.40
CA TYR A 491 6.04 -9.88 4.25
C TYR A 491 6.95 -10.60 3.26
N TRP A 492 6.57 -10.75 1.98
CA TRP A 492 7.40 -11.44 0.96
C TRP A 492 8.83 -10.89 0.85
N GLY A 493 9.00 -9.58 1.08
CA GLY A 493 10.29 -8.93 1.01
C GLY A 493 11.13 -9.05 2.28
N ASN A 494 10.72 -9.75 3.33
CA ASN A 494 11.62 -10.16 4.42
C ASN A 494 11.03 -11.41 5.10
N SER A 495 11.42 -11.73 6.32
CA SER A 495 10.82 -12.83 7.10
C SER A 495 9.99 -12.31 8.27
N ARG A 496 9.68 -11.01 8.30
CA ARG A 496 8.90 -10.36 9.35
C ARG A 496 7.42 -10.69 9.16
N VAL A 497 6.75 -11.02 10.25
CA VAL A 497 5.29 -11.21 10.32
C VAL A 497 4.71 -9.98 10.99
N GLU A 498 3.81 -9.30 10.29
CA GLU A 498 3.13 -8.10 10.80
C GLU A 498 1.87 -8.47 11.58
N ASP A 499 1.36 -7.55 12.41
CA ASP A 499 0.07 -7.64 13.09
C ASP A 499 -0.09 -8.75 14.15
N LEU A 500 1.01 -9.39 14.56
CA LEU A 500 0.98 -10.44 15.60
C LEU A 500 0.35 -9.96 16.92
N GLU A 501 0.55 -8.70 17.31
CA GLU A 501 -0.06 -8.14 18.52
C GLU A 501 -1.58 -7.97 18.44
N HIS A 502 -2.16 -8.04 17.24
CA HIS A 502 -3.58 -7.82 16.99
C HIS A 502 -4.38 -9.15 16.94
N PHE A 503 -3.72 -10.30 17.06
CA PHE A 503 -4.42 -11.58 17.18
C PHE A 503 -5.04 -11.76 18.56
N LEU A 504 -6.35 -11.99 18.63
CA LEU A 504 -7.08 -12.24 19.88
C LEU A 504 -7.66 -13.66 19.98
N GLY A 505 -7.68 -14.43 18.89
CA GLY A 505 -8.39 -15.71 18.83
C GLY A 505 -9.93 -15.59 18.77
N HIS A 506 -10.43 -14.38 18.56
CA HIS A 506 -11.85 -14.05 18.38
C HIS A 506 -11.98 -12.66 17.72
N PRO A 507 -13.17 -12.26 17.23
CA PRO A 507 -13.41 -10.91 16.71
C PRO A 507 -12.99 -9.79 17.67
N HIS A 508 -12.45 -8.71 17.13
CA HIS A 508 -12.08 -7.53 17.91
C HIS A 508 -13.32 -6.88 18.54
N PRO A 509 -13.30 -6.58 19.85
CA PRO A 509 -14.47 -6.01 20.53
C PRO A 509 -14.67 -4.54 20.16
N HIS A 510 -15.90 -4.19 19.77
CA HIS A 510 -16.37 -2.81 19.61
C HIS A 510 -17.91 -2.75 19.67
N ASP A 511 -18.48 -1.55 19.80
CA ASP A 511 -19.91 -1.33 20.05
C ASP A 511 -20.77 -1.28 18.77
N ASP A 512 -20.26 -1.77 17.64
CA ASP A 512 -20.99 -1.79 16.35
C ASP A 512 -21.36 -3.23 16.01
N SER A 513 -22.63 -3.47 15.73
CA SER A 513 -23.16 -4.81 15.41
C SER A 513 -23.20 -5.10 13.92
N GLU A 514 -22.97 -4.10 13.06
CA GLU A 514 -23.05 -4.25 11.61
C GLU A 514 -21.73 -4.67 10.96
N THR A 515 -20.61 -4.42 11.65
CA THR A 515 -19.25 -4.72 11.18
C THR A 515 -18.56 -5.67 12.15
N ILE A 516 -17.82 -6.64 11.63
CA ILE A 516 -16.92 -7.49 12.39
C ILE A 516 -15.51 -7.32 11.82
N VAL A 517 -14.55 -7.05 12.69
CA VAL A 517 -13.12 -7.12 12.38
C VAL A 517 -12.51 -8.32 13.07
N TYR A 518 -11.88 -9.21 12.32
CA TYR A 518 -11.19 -10.37 12.88
C TYR A 518 -9.82 -10.56 12.22
N TYR A 519 -8.78 -10.47 13.05
CA TYR A 519 -7.42 -10.80 12.65
C TYR A 519 -7.22 -12.30 12.69
N ASN A 520 -6.96 -12.84 11.52
CA ASN A 520 -6.79 -14.23 11.12
C ASN A 520 -5.41 -14.37 10.45
N GLU A 521 -5.16 -15.43 9.68
CA GLU A 521 -3.83 -15.72 9.15
C GLU A 521 -3.82 -15.99 7.64
N GLU A 522 -2.82 -15.47 6.94
CA GLU A 522 -2.44 -15.99 5.62
C GLU A 522 -1.23 -16.93 5.79
N TYR A 523 -1.40 -18.21 5.45
CA TYR A 523 -0.29 -19.17 5.38
C TYR A 523 0.34 -19.17 3.98
N ARG A 524 1.66 -19.00 3.91
CA ARG A 524 2.36 -18.60 2.67
C ARG A 524 3.46 -19.57 2.24
N PRO A 525 3.12 -20.74 1.67
CA PRO A 525 4.09 -21.62 1.05
C PRO A 525 4.50 -21.10 -0.33
N SER A 526 5.80 -21.08 -0.60
CA SER A 526 6.34 -20.61 -1.90
C SER A 526 6.00 -21.53 -3.09
N TYR A 527 5.39 -22.70 -2.85
CA TYR A 527 5.16 -23.73 -3.87
C TYR A 527 3.72 -24.27 -3.95
N PHE A 528 2.95 -24.23 -2.87
CA PHE A 528 1.62 -24.85 -2.79
C PHE A 528 0.45 -23.86 -2.94
N ALA A 529 0.75 -22.58 -3.21
CA ALA A 529 -0.14 -21.42 -3.10
C ALA A 529 -0.57 -21.09 -1.67
N HIS A 530 -0.94 -19.83 -1.47
CA HIS A 530 -1.29 -19.29 -0.18
C HIS A 530 -2.68 -19.74 0.25
N LEU A 531 -2.89 -19.75 1.57
CA LEU A 531 -4.17 -20.03 2.19
C LEU A 531 -4.59 -18.84 3.04
N SER A 532 -5.89 -18.52 3.02
CA SER A 532 -6.51 -17.73 4.09
C SER A 532 -7.10 -18.70 5.10
N LEU A 533 -6.75 -18.50 6.37
CA LEU A 533 -7.13 -19.34 7.50
C LEU A 533 -8.00 -18.49 8.44
N LEU A 534 -9.29 -18.82 8.52
CA LEU A 534 -10.31 -18.00 9.16
C LEU A 534 -10.87 -18.68 10.42
N ASN A 535 -11.48 -17.85 11.27
CA ASN A 535 -12.00 -18.24 12.58
C ASN A 535 -10.98 -18.96 13.48
N LEU A 536 -9.75 -18.44 13.52
CA LEU A 536 -8.67 -19.03 14.30
C LEU A 536 -8.74 -18.65 15.78
N VAL A 537 -8.66 -19.65 16.66
CA VAL A 537 -8.45 -19.46 18.11
C VAL A 537 -6.96 -19.35 18.45
N GLU A 538 -6.10 -20.03 17.69
CA GLU A 538 -4.64 -19.99 17.76
C GLU A 538 -4.01 -19.91 16.36
N LEU A 539 -2.98 -19.08 16.22
CA LEU A 539 -2.17 -18.97 14.99
C LEU A 539 -1.38 -20.25 14.73
N ILE A 540 -1.20 -20.59 13.46
CA ILE A 540 -0.45 -21.75 13.01
C ILE A 540 0.98 -21.33 12.66
N THR A 541 1.96 -22.14 13.07
CA THR A 541 3.37 -21.86 12.74
C THR A 541 4.05 -23.07 12.08
N PRO A 542 4.93 -22.85 11.10
CA PRO A 542 5.40 -21.53 10.60
C PRO A 542 4.37 -20.82 9.72
N PHE A 543 4.45 -19.48 9.61
CA PHE A 543 3.59 -18.67 8.73
C PHE A 543 3.90 -18.85 7.24
N TYR A 544 5.10 -19.33 6.92
CA TYR A 544 5.58 -19.48 5.56
C TYR A 544 6.59 -20.60 5.44
N ILE A 545 6.70 -21.15 4.23
CA ILE A 545 7.64 -22.22 3.90
C ILE A 545 8.18 -22.09 2.46
N GLY A 546 9.26 -22.81 2.16
CA GLY A 546 9.86 -22.87 0.83
C GLY A 546 10.72 -21.65 0.45
N SER A 547 10.94 -20.71 1.37
CA SER A 547 11.75 -19.51 1.11
C SER A 547 13.25 -19.79 1.30
N VAL A 548 13.98 -19.81 0.19
CA VAL A 548 15.44 -20.06 0.18
C VAL A 548 16.17 -19.02 1.04
N GLY A 549 17.13 -19.48 1.84
CA GLY A 549 17.93 -18.60 2.71
C GLY A 549 17.29 -18.32 4.08
N THR A 550 16.11 -18.88 4.35
CA THR A 550 15.42 -18.77 5.65
C THR A 550 15.44 -20.09 6.42
N ALA A 551 15.08 -20.05 7.71
CA ALA A 551 14.89 -21.25 8.52
C ALA A 551 13.75 -22.16 8.01
N HIS A 552 12.81 -21.61 7.23
CA HIS A 552 11.64 -22.29 6.69
C HIS A 552 11.79 -22.64 5.19
N GLN A 553 13.01 -22.82 4.70
CA GLN A 553 13.25 -23.25 3.30
C GLN A 553 12.69 -24.64 2.94
N SER A 554 12.32 -25.47 3.93
CA SER A 554 11.66 -26.77 3.71
C SER A 554 10.27 -26.57 3.10
N LEU A 555 9.77 -27.53 2.33
CA LEU A 555 8.39 -27.54 1.80
C LEU A 555 7.40 -28.24 2.76
N TYR A 556 7.58 -28.10 4.07
CA TYR A 556 6.71 -28.72 5.08
C TYR A 556 6.49 -27.75 6.24
N PRO A 557 5.26 -27.63 6.80
CA PRO A 557 4.05 -28.42 6.51
C PRO A 557 3.40 -28.12 5.15
N ASP A 558 2.74 -29.11 4.53
CA ASP A 558 1.93 -28.91 3.32
C ASP A 558 0.57 -28.28 3.66
N ASN A 559 -0.19 -27.83 2.65
CA ASN A 559 -1.46 -27.13 2.87
C ASN A 559 -2.48 -28.02 3.57
N ALA A 560 -2.58 -29.29 3.18
CA ALA A 560 -3.46 -30.27 3.81
C ALA A 560 -3.18 -30.47 5.31
N THR A 561 -1.92 -30.35 5.74
CA THR A 561 -1.55 -30.43 7.16
C THR A 561 -1.97 -29.19 7.92
N VAL A 562 -1.80 -28.00 7.33
CA VAL A 562 -2.23 -26.73 7.93
C VAL A 562 -3.76 -26.66 8.04
N LEU A 563 -4.48 -26.97 6.96
CA LEU A 563 -5.96 -26.98 6.94
C LEU A 563 -6.56 -27.90 8.01
N ARG A 564 -5.95 -29.07 8.23
CA ARG A 564 -6.40 -29.97 9.32
C ARG A 564 -6.18 -29.37 10.71
N GLN A 565 -5.10 -28.62 10.93
CA GLN A 565 -4.89 -27.91 12.20
C GLN A 565 -5.89 -26.77 12.38
N VAL A 566 -6.30 -26.10 11.31
CA VAL A 566 -7.40 -25.13 11.34
C VAL A 566 -8.70 -25.80 11.77
N HIS A 567 -9.04 -26.96 11.20
CA HIS A 567 -10.24 -27.71 11.60
C HIS A 567 -10.20 -28.22 13.04
N GLU A 568 -9.02 -28.56 13.57
CA GLU A 568 -8.86 -29.02 14.97
C GLU A 568 -9.30 -27.97 16.00
N GLN A 569 -9.27 -26.69 15.63
CA GLN A 569 -9.73 -25.56 16.45
C GLN A 569 -11.10 -25.01 16.03
N GLY A 570 -11.77 -25.63 15.05
CA GLY A 570 -13.09 -25.19 14.55
C GLY A 570 -13.05 -24.07 13.52
N GLY A 571 -11.86 -23.71 13.02
CA GLY A 571 -11.72 -22.74 11.95
C GLY A 571 -12.03 -23.31 10.57
N ILE A 572 -11.99 -22.45 9.55
CA ILE A 572 -12.12 -22.83 8.13
C ILE A 572 -10.92 -22.28 7.34
N GLY A 573 -10.48 -22.98 6.30
CA GLY A 573 -9.35 -22.55 5.49
C GLY A 573 -9.54 -22.79 4.01
N GLY A 574 -9.04 -21.88 3.20
CA GLY A 574 -9.25 -21.92 1.75
C GLY A 574 -8.10 -21.31 0.97
N TYR A 575 -8.09 -21.63 -0.32
CA TYR A 575 -7.05 -21.17 -1.25
C TYR A 575 -7.32 -19.74 -1.71
N VAL A 576 -6.30 -18.89 -1.62
CA VAL A 576 -6.38 -17.47 -1.99
C VAL A 576 -5.41 -17.13 -3.11
N HIS A 577 -5.87 -16.24 -4.01
CA HIS A 577 -5.21 -15.89 -5.27
C HIS A 577 -4.45 -17.07 -5.95
N PRO A 578 -5.11 -18.25 -6.08
CA PRO A 578 -4.44 -19.54 -6.33
C PRO A 578 -3.73 -19.64 -7.69
N PHE A 579 -4.14 -18.80 -8.64
CA PHE A 579 -3.61 -18.74 -10.00
C PHE A 579 -3.33 -17.28 -10.37
N GLY A 580 -2.06 -16.95 -10.57
CA GLY A 580 -1.65 -15.64 -11.07
C GLY A 580 -2.18 -15.32 -12.48
N LEU A 581 -2.03 -14.05 -12.87
CA LEU A 581 -2.72 -13.35 -13.97
C LEU A 581 -2.55 -13.90 -15.42
N ASN A 582 -1.85 -15.03 -15.61
CA ASN A 582 -1.62 -15.65 -16.93
C ASN A 582 -1.85 -17.18 -16.93
N HIS A 583 -2.54 -17.72 -15.92
CA HIS A 583 -2.63 -19.16 -15.68
C HIS A 583 -4.04 -19.71 -15.95
N ARG A 584 -4.39 -19.86 -17.24
CA ARG A 584 -5.51 -20.74 -17.66
C ARG A 584 -5.13 -22.23 -17.69
N ASP A 585 -3.86 -22.52 -17.47
CA ASP A 585 -3.31 -23.86 -17.43
C ASP A 585 -2.61 -24.09 -16.06
N PRO A 586 -3.14 -24.99 -15.21
CA PRO A 586 -2.51 -25.39 -13.96
C PRO A 586 -1.08 -25.93 -14.13
N GLU A 587 -0.74 -26.51 -15.30
CA GLU A 587 0.63 -26.97 -15.60
C GLU A 587 1.56 -25.82 -15.99
N ALA A 588 1.02 -24.70 -16.47
CA ALA A 588 1.76 -23.47 -16.75
C ALA A 588 1.95 -22.60 -15.50
N ALA A 589 1.26 -22.90 -14.39
CA ALA A 589 1.49 -22.24 -13.13
C ALA A 589 2.92 -22.49 -12.66
N GLY A 590 3.69 -21.42 -12.50
CA GLY A 590 5.07 -21.48 -12.02
C GLY A 590 5.17 -22.10 -10.61
N PRO A 591 6.37 -22.17 -10.04
CA PRO A 591 6.53 -22.39 -8.60
C PRO A 591 5.69 -21.32 -7.87
N GLY A 592 4.64 -21.72 -7.15
CA GLY A 592 3.70 -20.82 -6.47
C GLY A 592 2.22 -20.99 -6.82
N GLY A 593 1.87 -21.71 -7.89
CA GLY A 593 0.46 -22.01 -8.19
C GLY A 593 -0.16 -23.04 -7.25
N ALA A 594 -1.50 -23.06 -7.16
CA ALA A 594 -2.27 -23.93 -6.27
C ALA A 594 -2.26 -25.41 -6.70
N ARG A 595 -1.10 -26.05 -6.60
CA ARG A 595 -0.84 -27.43 -7.03
C ARG A 595 -1.52 -28.47 -6.14
N GLU A 596 -1.72 -28.15 -4.86
CA GLU A 596 -2.39 -29.04 -3.90
C GLU A 596 -3.91 -28.87 -3.88
N LEU A 597 -4.44 -27.75 -4.37
CA LEU A 597 -5.88 -27.46 -4.38
C LEU A 597 -6.75 -28.61 -4.91
N PRO A 598 -6.45 -29.27 -6.06
CA PRO A 598 -7.27 -30.39 -6.51
C PRO A 598 -7.30 -31.57 -5.55
N VAL A 599 -6.18 -31.86 -4.88
CA VAL A 599 -6.09 -32.95 -3.91
C VAL A 599 -6.87 -32.57 -2.65
N ASP A 600 -6.67 -31.36 -2.14
CA ASP A 600 -7.29 -30.88 -0.92
C ASP A 600 -8.82 -30.73 -1.06
N ALA A 601 -9.29 -30.29 -2.22
CA ALA A 601 -10.71 -30.23 -2.54
C ALA A 601 -11.34 -31.63 -2.61
N ILE A 602 -10.63 -32.64 -3.17
CA ILE A 602 -11.11 -34.03 -3.23
C ILE A 602 -11.12 -34.68 -1.83
N LEU A 603 -10.12 -34.37 -1.01
CA LEU A 603 -10.04 -34.84 0.37
C LEU A 603 -11.08 -34.16 1.27
N GLY A 604 -11.64 -33.02 0.84
CA GLY A 604 -12.59 -32.22 1.61
C GLY A 604 -11.93 -31.50 2.77
N VAL A 605 -10.64 -31.15 2.63
CA VAL A 605 -9.91 -30.38 3.65
C VAL A 605 -9.80 -28.89 3.33
N ALA A 606 -10.06 -28.49 2.07
CA ALA A 606 -10.20 -27.08 1.70
C ALA A 606 -11.67 -26.67 1.73
N ASP A 607 -12.00 -25.64 2.51
CA ASP A 607 -13.37 -25.19 2.78
C ASP A 607 -13.88 -24.15 1.79
N PHE A 608 -12.98 -23.43 1.11
CA PHE A 608 -13.33 -22.44 0.08
C PHE A 608 -12.17 -22.17 -0.87
N VAL A 609 -12.47 -21.47 -1.96
CA VAL A 609 -11.47 -20.89 -2.86
C VAL A 609 -11.90 -19.49 -3.28
N ASP A 610 -10.98 -18.53 -3.16
CA ASP A 610 -11.21 -17.19 -3.68
C ASP A 610 -11.14 -17.22 -5.20
N VAL A 611 -12.31 -17.14 -5.83
CA VAL A 611 -12.45 -17.08 -7.30
C VAL A 611 -12.29 -15.65 -7.82
N SER A 612 -12.43 -14.66 -6.95
CA SER A 612 -12.19 -13.25 -7.26
C SER A 612 -11.23 -12.67 -6.23
N CYS A 613 -10.08 -12.25 -6.73
CA CYS A 613 -9.05 -11.50 -6.03
C CYS A 613 -8.33 -10.68 -7.08
N ILE A 614 -8.07 -9.41 -6.82
CA ILE A 614 -7.56 -8.49 -7.84
C ILE A 614 -6.13 -8.83 -8.33
N TRP A 615 -5.43 -9.72 -7.61
CA TRP A 615 -4.08 -10.19 -7.94
C TRP A 615 -4.06 -11.56 -8.63
N SER A 616 -5.23 -12.11 -8.96
CA SER A 616 -5.39 -13.43 -9.58
C SER A 616 -6.07 -13.36 -10.94
N ASP A 617 -5.86 -14.36 -11.81
CA ASP A 617 -6.67 -14.52 -13.03
C ASP A 617 -8.05 -15.04 -12.60
N GLU A 618 -9.04 -14.16 -12.46
CA GLU A 618 -10.37 -14.55 -11.97
C GLU A 618 -11.06 -15.51 -12.95
N LEU A 619 -10.84 -15.34 -14.27
CA LEU A 619 -11.41 -16.22 -15.29
C LEU A 619 -10.74 -17.60 -15.28
N GLY A 620 -9.41 -17.64 -15.17
CA GLY A 620 -8.66 -18.88 -15.04
C GLY A 620 -8.99 -19.63 -13.75
N THR A 621 -9.08 -18.90 -12.63
CA THR A 621 -9.46 -19.47 -11.34
C THR A 621 -10.88 -20.02 -11.36
N ALA A 622 -11.84 -19.27 -11.91
CA ALA A 622 -13.21 -19.74 -12.09
C ALA A 622 -13.29 -20.99 -12.98
N GLU A 623 -12.52 -21.06 -14.07
CA GLU A 623 -12.47 -22.25 -14.93
C GLU A 623 -12.00 -23.49 -14.16
N ILE A 624 -10.96 -23.35 -13.33
CA ILE A 624 -10.44 -24.45 -12.52
C ILE A 624 -11.44 -24.84 -11.43
N TRP A 625 -12.05 -23.87 -10.76
CA TRP A 625 -13.13 -24.09 -9.81
C TRP A 625 -14.28 -24.90 -10.43
N TYR A 626 -14.74 -24.55 -11.64
CA TYR A 626 -15.73 -25.32 -12.39
C TYR A 626 -15.29 -26.76 -12.67
N ARG A 627 -14.01 -26.98 -12.99
CA ARG A 627 -13.47 -28.34 -13.19
C ARG A 627 -13.52 -29.14 -11.89
N LEU A 628 -13.21 -28.53 -10.74
CA LEU A 628 -13.32 -29.18 -9.43
C LEU A 628 -14.77 -29.57 -9.12
N LEU A 629 -15.74 -28.67 -9.34
CA LEU A 629 -17.17 -28.99 -9.18
C LEU A 629 -17.59 -30.18 -10.04
N ASN A 630 -17.11 -30.26 -11.28
CA ASN A 630 -17.39 -31.39 -12.19
C ASN A 630 -16.79 -32.73 -11.73
N THR A 631 -15.81 -32.72 -10.83
CA THR A 631 -15.31 -33.96 -10.17
C THR A 631 -16.18 -34.40 -8.99
N GLY A 632 -17.15 -33.58 -8.59
CA GLY A 632 -17.93 -33.76 -7.38
C GLY A 632 -17.28 -33.20 -6.11
N SER A 633 -16.15 -32.48 -6.26
CA SER A 633 -15.50 -31.78 -5.14
C SER A 633 -16.34 -30.55 -4.80
N ARG A 634 -16.85 -30.49 -3.58
CA ARG A 634 -17.69 -29.39 -3.09
C ARG A 634 -16.77 -28.36 -2.44
N ILE A 635 -16.44 -27.32 -3.18
CA ILE A 635 -15.64 -26.20 -2.69
C ILE A 635 -16.36 -24.88 -3.00
N PRO A 636 -16.89 -24.17 -1.98
CA PRO A 636 -17.46 -22.84 -2.10
C PRO A 636 -16.57 -21.84 -2.85
N ALA A 637 -17.19 -20.98 -3.65
CA ALA A 637 -16.53 -19.83 -4.25
C ALA A 637 -16.66 -18.63 -3.31
N THR A 638 -15.54 -17.97 -3.05
CA THR A 638 -15.44 -16.78 -2.21
C THR A 638 -14.60 -15.71 -2.89
N ALA A 639 -14.40 -14.60 -2.20
CA ALA A 639 -13.53 -13.53 -2.62
C ALA A 639 -12.79 -12.91 -1.43
N GLY A 640 -11.59 -12.46 -1.74
CA GLY A 640 -10.70 -11.72 -0.87
C GLY A 640 -9.95 -10.71 -1.73
N THR A 641 -9.98 -9.44 -1.33
CA THR A 641 -9.38 -8.38 -2.14
C THR A 641 -7.86 -8.53 -2.20
N ASP A 642 -7.26 -9.16 -1.18
CA ASP A 642 -5.83 -9.12 -0.88
C ASP A 642 -5.35 -7.67 -0.85
N ALA A 643 -6.00 -6.88 0.01
CA ALA A 643 -5.81 -5.44 0.13
C ALA A 643 -4.76 -5.07 1.20
N MET A 644 -3.58 -4.60 0.79
CA MET A 644 -2.58 -3.98 1.66
C MET A 644 -3.03 -2.56 2.04
N SER A 645 -3.63 -2.45 3.21
CA SER A 645 -4.35 -1.25 3.65
C SER A 645 -3.45 -0.15 4.19
N ASP A 646 -2.16 -0.37 4.39
CA ASP A 646 -1.14 0.61 4.76
C ASP A 646 -0.34 1.16 3.56
N ILE A 647 -0.60 0.63 2.37
CA ILE A 647 0.02 1.04 1.11
C ILE A 647 -0.91 2.00 0.37
N TRP A 648 -0.36 3.15 -0.03
CA TRP A 648 -1.14 4.23 -0.68
C TRP A 648 -1.71 3.83 -2.04
N ARG A 649 -0.99 3.05 -2.85
CA ARG A 649 -1.41 2.63 -4.19
C ARG A 649 -1.93 1.19 -4.13
N HIS A 650 -3.16 1.06 -3.66
CA HIS A 650 -3.82 -0.23 -3.45
C HIS A 650 -5.35 -0.08 -3.57
N PRO A 651 -6.10 -1.13 -3.97
CA PRO A 651 -7.56 -1.20 -3.82
C PRO A 651 -8.05 -0.81 -2.42
N ALA A 652 -9.31 -0.40 -2.35
CA ALA A 652 -10.02 -0.32 -1.08
C ALA A 652 -10.36 -1.73 -0.57
N VAL A 653 -10.52 -1.88 0.74
CA VAL A 653 -11.09 -3.11 1.33
C VAL A 653 -12.49 -3.37 0.77
N GLY A 654 -12.84 -4.64 0.57
CA GLY A 654 -14.12 -5.02 -0.01
C GLY A 654 -14.29 -4.63 -1.47
N THR A 655 -13.20 -4.47 -2.24
CA THR A 655 -13.28 -4.29 -3.70
C THR A 655 -13.83 -5.55 -4.37
N THR A 656 -13.50 -6.72 -3.82
CA THR A 656 -14.16 -8.00 -4.13
C THR A 656 -14.80 -8.52 -2.86
N ARG A 657 -16.01 -9.07 -2.93
CA ARG A 657 -16.79 -9.48 -1.75
C ARG A 657 -17.38 -10.87 -1.90
N SER A 658 -17.41 -11.58 -0.78
CA SER A 658 -18.28 -12.72 -0.53
C SER A 658 -19.53 -12.22 0.17
N TYR A 659 -20.71 -12.42 -0.39
CA TYR A 659 -21.97 -12.26 0.34
C TYR A 659 -22.41 -13.62 0.85
N VAL A 660 -22.55 -13.75 2.17
CA VAL A 660 -22.86 -15.00 2.83
C VAL A 660 -24.23 -14.91 3.48
N TYR A 661 -25.09 -15.87 3.15
CA TYR A 661 -26.43 -15.97 3.73
C TYR A 661 -26.34 -16.72 5.05
N THR A 662 -26.54 -16.04 6.18
CA THR A 662 -26.70 -16.70 7.49
C THR A 662 -28.18 -17.02 7.74
N GLY A 663 -29.08 -16.18 7.21
CA GLY A 663 -30.52 -16.25 7.45
C GLY A 663 -30.94 -15.74 8.83
N GLU A 664 -29.99 -15.20 9.58
CA GLU A 664 -30.17 -14.60 10.90
C GLU A 664 -30.28 -13.08 10.76
N GLU A 665 -30.95 -12.44 11.72
CA GLU A 665 -31.13 -10.99 11.76
C GLU A 665 -29.89 -10.26 12.30
N GLU A 666 -29.11 -10.93 13.16
CA GLU A 666 -27.88 -10.41 13.75
C GLU A 666 -26.66 -11.12 13.14
N LEU A 667 -25.61 -10.33 12.88
CA LEU A 667 -24.35 -10.85 12.38
C LEU A 667 -23.55 -11.53 13.51
N ASP A 668 -23.26 -12.81 13.32
CA ASP A 668 -22.35 -13.59 14.16
C ASP A 668 -21.26 -14.23 13.28
N TYR A 669 -20.00 -14.13 13.72
CA TYR A 669 -18.87 -14.55 12.90
C TYR A 669 -18.80 -16.06 12.71
N ASP A 670 -19.08 -16.85 13.75
CA ASP A 670 -19.04 -18.32 13.66
C ASP A 670 -20.09 -18.81 12.67
N GLN A 671 -21.32 -18.28 12.77
CA GLN A 671 -22.40 -18.60 11.83
C GLN A 671 -22.09 -18.14 10.40
N TRP A 672 -21.46 -16.99 10.25
CA TRP A 672 -21.03 -16.47 8.95
C TRP A 672 -19.95 -17.37 8.32
N ALA A 673 -18.94 -17.77 9.08
CA ALA A 673 -17.89 -18.68 8.62
C ALA A 673 -18.46 -20.07 8.26
N ASP A 674 -19.31 -20.64 9.12
CA ASP A 674 -19.97 -21.93 8.88
C ASP A 674 -20.86 -21.90 7.63
N ALA A 675 -21.64 -20.82 7.44
CA ALA A 675 -22.49 -20.65 6.28
C ALA A 675 -21.66 -20.52 4.99
N MET A 676 -20.53 -19.82 5.05
CA MET A 676 -19.59 -19.69 3.92
C MET A 676 -19.01 -21.05 3.54
N ALA A 677 -18.48 -21.81 4.50
CA ALA A 677 -17.95 -23.17 4.26
C ALA A 677 -19.04 -24.15 3.78
N ALA A 678 -20.30 -23.93 4.17
CA ALA A 678 -21.44 -24.68 3.66
C ALA A 678 -21.85 -24.29 2.22
N GLY A 679 -21.21 -23.29 1.62
CA GLY A 679 -21.49 -22.82 0.25
C GLY A 679 -22.69 -21.88 0.13
N ARG A 680 -23.20 -21.34 1.24
CA ARG A 680 -24.30 -20.36 1.24
C ARG A 680 -23.78 -18.96 0.91
N ALA A 681 -23.02 -18.84 -0.18
CA ALA A 681 -22.36 -17.60 -0.55
C ALA A 681 -22.41 -17.34 -2.06
N PHE A 682 -22.28 -16.08 -2.44
CA PHE A 682 -21.96 -15.66 -3.81
C PHE A 682 -20.89 -14.58 -3.81
N VAL A 683 -20.24 -14.41 -4.97
CA VAL A 683 -19.10 -13.50 -5.15
C VAL A 683 -19.48 -12.36 -6.08
N THR A 684 -19.09 -11.13 -5.75
CA THR A 684 -19.22 -9.98 -6.65
C THR A 684 -18.14 -8.92 -6.41
N SER A 685 -17.80 -8.17 -7.44
CA SER A 685 -16.96 -6.95 -7.42
C SER A 685 -17.70 -5.71 -7.96
N GLY A 686 -19.00 -5.85 -8.19
CA GLY A 686 -19.85 -4.89 -8.88
C GLY A 686 -21.33 -5.17 -8.63
N PRO A 687 -22.26 -4.58 -9.40
CA PRO A 687 -23.65 -4.42 -8.95
C PRO A 687 -24.24 -5.76 -8.52
N ILE A 688 -24.97 -5.74 -7.41
CA ILE A 688 -25.59 -6.92 -6.82
C ILE A 688 -26.61 -7.48 -7.81
N LEU A 689 -26.47 -8.76 -8.12
CA LEU A 689 -27.42 -9.53 -8.93
C LEU A 689 -28.12 -10.52 -8.02
N SER A 690 -29.40 -10.78 -8.26
CA SER A 690 -30.15 -11.86 -7.60
C SER A 690 -30.56 -12.92 -8.61
N LEU A 691 -30.47 -14.19 -8.21
CA LEU A 691 -30.90 -15.34 -9.00
C LEU A 691 -31.68 -16.31 -8.11
N ASP A 692 -32.90 -16.64 -8.54
CA ASP A 692 -33.69 -17.75 -8.01
C ASP A 692 -33.95 -18.75 -9.13
N VAL A 693 -33.75 -20.03 -8.85
CA VAL A 693 -34.09 -21.12 -9.76
C VAL A 693 -34.90 -22.16 -9.00
N SER A 694 -36.21 -22.24 -9.29
CA SER A 694 -37.13 -23.20 -8.66
C SER A 694 -37.24 -23.06 -7.13
N GLY A 695 -37.19 -21.83 -6.61
CA GLY A 695 -37.23 -21.56 -5.16
C GLY A 695 -35.93 -21.87 -4.44
N LYS A 696 -34.82 -21.99 -5.19
CA LYS A 696 -33.46 -22.07 -4.69
C LYS A 696 -32.73 -20.79 -5.03
N GLY A 697 -32.24 -20.11 -3.99
CA GLY A 697 -31.49 -18.87 -4.11
C GLY A 697 -30.04 -19.09 -4.52
N MET A 698 -29.29 -18.00 -4.57
CA MET A 698 -27.86 -18.01 -4.85
C MET A 698 -27.10 -18.86 -3.83
N GLY A 699 -26.09 -19.61 -4.31
CA GLY A 699 -25.31 -20.54 -3.47
C GLY A 699 -26.01 -21.86 -3.12
N GLU A 700 -27.33 -21.99 -3.31
CA GLU A 700 -28.03 -23.23 -3.01
C GLU A 700 -27.83 -24.33 -4.08
N GLU A 701 -27.78 -25.58 -3.64
CA GLU A 701 -27.70 -26.76 -4.51
C GLU A 701 -29.07 -27.11 -5.11
N LEU A 702 -29.08 -27.39 -6.41
CA LEU A 702 -30.23 -27.89 -7.15
C LEU A 702 -30.03 -29.34 -7.54
N GLU A 703 -30.89 -30.22 -7.03
CA GLU A 703 -30.97 -31.59 -7.52
C GLU A 703 -31.71 -31.62 -8.86
N VAL A 704 -30.94 -31.74 -9.94
CA VAL A 704 -31.50 -31.90 -11.29
C VAL A 704 -31.75 -33.38 -11.55
N SER A 705 -32.98 -33.76 -11.90
CA SER A 705 -33.28 -35.15 -12.28
C SER A 705 -32.53 -35.52 -13.56
N LYS A 706 -32.01 -36.75 -13.63
CA LYS A 706 -31.48 -37.29 -14.89
C LYS A 706 -32.64 -37.49 -15.84
N GLY A 707 -32.81 -36.55 -16.78
CA GLY A 707 -33.70 -36.70 -17.93
C GLY A 707 -33.35 -37.91 -18.77
#